data_AF-A0A1B4Y3N9-F1
#
_entry.id   AF-A0A1B4Y3N9-F1
#
_cell.length_a   1.000
_cell.length_b   1.000
_cell.length_c   1.000
_cell.angle_alpha   90.00
_cell.angle_beta   90.00
_cell.angle_gamma   90.00
#
_symmetry.space_group_name_H-M   'P 1'
#
loop_
_entity.id
_entity.type
_entity.pdbx_description
1 polymer ?
#
loop_
_entity_poly.entity_id
_entity_poly.type
_entity_poly.pdbx_seq_one_letter_code
_entity_poly.pdbx_strand_id
1 'polypeptide(L)'
;MSLVDLALLPFRIARSVAEAVVPVGQRSPTPPAELIVVDGMPEGVPPAARRPEPTLPVPAGWPFGEEFPRTCGATRLAGGALFWTDFIYDDHGATGLPVGDLKIQAPPRGTYVYPDGPAAGNGADIFRVAIGLTETHTWWRVDWNTLQDATVPIALFTFDTDRSRSASADWPAGAGVRSEGIDMALLISGRSARLIDLVTHVQTPVEHSVDLPARSFLARVPRSVVEPSGTWTVRLAAGLANSAGDGFADVPAERGALPGQPNVYNVAFRTHNQEQPHLNIWSDEAQAAALTSGDVSEFAVAVAWDQLAGRETAPEPVITGPSTRWYVSSVELGQGVAAGNVLDTDPQFLGRMQPYSVCLPSTYAPGRAMPLTLLLHSLALGQNQFASIDPRLLHEVCETRGSVVVTPLARGPSTWYFGAGELDAWEVWARVAEQLGTDPNRTVVSGYSMGGYGAYKLGLTYPEVFAQAVVLAGPPTCGVRLVPNVDIPADFNLDSPCAREGDSWELLGNARWLPLVIAHGLLDELVPFPSVAEQVLELDRLGYRHRFTVYPFEDHIAWILQDKFNDPIAHMGTGLRQADPGHITFAWYPQLVRADLGIGPHQVWWLSELTADPAVTARRGATAEVDARSYARPDPMHSIRRHRGFVPHFDPTPGLYTELDWQVGGPVDELPYLTLRLTGVASLTVDVKRAGLASLPSSTIQVATDTAAQITLGALPAGVEVKLDDQPVGTTVSVPIGRHSITLTRS
;
A
#
# COMPACT_ATOMS: atom_id res chain seq x y z
N MET A 1 -33.70 64.70 8.42
CA MET A 1 -34.73 63.79 7.88
C MET A 1 -36.09 64.40 8.15
N SER A 2 -36.94 64.49 7.13
CA SER A 2 -38.28 65.05 7.25
C SER A 2 -39.21 64.10 8.01
N LEU A 3 -40.20 64.62 8.76
CA LEU A 3 -41.26 63.81 9.40
C LEU A 3 -42.05 62.95 8.39
N VAL A 4 -42.04 63.34 7.10
CA VAL A 4 -42.63 62.58 6.00
C VAL A 4 -41.78 61.36 5.60
N ASP A 5 -40.44 61.43 5.76
CA ASP A 5 -39.54 60.31 5.46
C ASP A 5 -39.64 59.20 6.53
N LEU A 6 -39.90 59.57 7.79
CA LEU A 6 -40.09 58.58 8.87
C LEU A 6 -41.43 57.82 8.74
N ALA A 7 -42.48 58.49 8.25
CA ALA A 7 -43.81 57.89 8.08
C ALA A 7 -43.89 56.92 6.88
N LEU A 8 -43.02 57.06 5.88
CA LEU A 8 -42.99 56.21 4.67
C LEU A 8 -41.98 55.05 4.75
N LEU A 9 -41.15 55.02 5.79
CA LEU A 9 -40.17 53.95 6.05
C LEU A 9 -40.79 52.55 6.11
N PRO A 10 -41.96 52.32 6.77
CA PRO A 10 -42.59 51.00 6.83
C PRO A 10 -43.08 50.53 5.46
N PHE A 11 -43.57 51.44 4.62
CA PHE A 11 -44.07 51.12 3.28
C PHE A 11 -42.95 50.86 2.27
N ARG A 12 -41.81 51.54 2.40
CA ARG A 12 -40.62 51.25 1.57
C ARG A 12 -39.96 49.92 1.95
N ILE A 13 -39.92 49.59 3.24
CA ILE A 13 -39.47 48.27 3.73
C ILE A 13 -40.44 47.18 3.27
N ALA A 14 -41.75 47.40 3.40
CA ALA A 14 -42.76 46.44 2.91
C ALA A 14 -42.69 46.24 1.39
N ARG A 15 -42.41 47.30 0.62
CA ARG A 15 -42.25 47.21 -0.84
C ARG A 15 -40.93 46.55 -1.25
N SER A 16 -39.81 46.80 -0.55
CA SER A 16 -38.55 46.10 -0.82
C SER A 16 -38.62 44.61 -0.42
N VAL A 17 -39.38 44.29 0.63
CA VAL A 17 -39.67 42.90 1.02
C VAL A 17 -40.63 42.24 0.02
N ALA A 18 -41.64 42.95 -0.50
CA ALA A 18 -42.56 42.41 -1.51
C ALA A 18 -41.93 42.27 -2.90
N GLU A 19 -40.99 43.14 -3.29
CA GLU A 19 -40.21 43.00 -4.54
C GLU A 19 -39.08 41.95 -4.43
N ALA A 20 -38.65 41.61 -3.21
CA ALA A 20 -37.70 40.51 -2.95
C ALA A 20 -38.37 39.12 -2.87
N VAL A 21 -39.70 39.05 -2.77
CA VAL A 21 -40.47 37.80 -2.82
C VAL A 21 -41.11 37.66 -4.20
N VAL A 22 -40.27 37.56 -5.23
CA VAL A 22 -40.64 36.77 -6.40
C VAL A 22 -40.67 35.31 -5.93
N PRO A 23 -41.70 34.51 -6.21
CA PRO A 23 -41.66 33.09 -5.90
C PRO A 23 -40.49 32.51 -6.69
N VAL A 24 -39.36 32.29 -6.01
CA VAL A 24 -38.27 31.46 -6.50
C VAL A 24 -38.92 30.11 -6.72
N GLY A 25 -39.26 29.81 -7.98
CA GLY A 25 -39.74 28.50 -8.36
C GLY A 25 -38.79 27.49 -7.76
N GLN A 26 -39.32 26.48 -7.07
CA GLN A 26 -38.55 25.42 -6.42
C GLN A 26 -37.48 24.94 -7.41
N ARG A 27 -36.24 25.43 -7.23
CA ARG A 27 -35.12 24.97 -8.03
C ARG A 27 -34.89 23.54 -7.60
N SER A 28 -34.85 22.65 -8.58
CA SER A 28 -34.42 21.27 -8.36
C SER A 28 -33.10 21.29 -7.59
N PRO A 29 -32.92 20.42 -6.58
CA PRO A 29 -31.68 20.36 -5.83
C PRO A 29 -30.49 20.24 -6.78
N THR A 30 -29.43 21.02 -6.53
CA THR A 30 -28.19 20.92 -7.29
C THR A 30 -27.73 19.46 -7.29
N PRO A 31 -27.46 18.85 -8.46
CA PRO A 31 -27.01 17.48 -8.51
C PRO A 31 -25.76 17.31 -7.63
N PRO A 32 -25.59 16.17 -6.94
CA PRO A 32 -24.37 15.91 -6.20
C PRO A 32 -23.17 16.06 -7.13
N ALA A 33 -22.08 16.64 -6.62
CA ALA A 33 -20.87 16.82 -7.39
C ALA A 33 -20.35 15.47 -7.92
N GLU A 34 -19.76 15.50 -9.10
CA GLU A 34 -19.18 14.33 -9.73
C GLU A 34 -17.96 13.85 -8.93
N LEU A 35 -17.83 12.54 -8.76
CA LEU A 35 -16.65 11.92 -8.18
C LEU A 35 -15.60 11.73 -9.27
N ILE A 36 -14.57 12.57 -9.25
CA ILE A 36 -13.55 12.59 -10.29
C ILE A 36 -12.53 11.46 -10.04
N VAL A 37 -12.36 10.62 -11.06
CA VAL A 37 -11.37 9.54 -11.11
C VAL A 37 -10.42 9.83 -12.26
N VAL A 38 -9.13 9.84 -11.97
CA VAL A 38 -8.04 10.08 -12.94
C VAL A 38 -7.12 8.86 -12.90
N ASP A 39 -6.91 8.23 -14.06
CA ASP A 39 -6.06 7.03 -14.19
C ASP A 39 -6.44 5.90 -13.22
N GLY A 40 -7.75 5.71 -12.99
CA GLY A 40 -8.27 4.65 -12.10
C GLY A 40 -8.22 5.00 -10.60
N MET A 41 -7.78 6.21 -10.22
CA MET A 41 -7.62 6.64 -8.82
C MET A 41 -8.43 7.90 -8.52
N PRO A 42 -8.83 8.17 -7.26
CA PRO A 42 -9.41 9.47 -6.88
C PRO A 42 -8.43 10.60 -7.20
N GLU A 43 -8.89 11.74 -7.71
CA GLU A 43 -7.99 12.85 -8.11
C GLU A 43 -7.06 13.39 -7.00
N GLY A 44 -7.50 13.28 -5.74
CA GLY A 44 -6.76 13.73 -4.57
C GLY A 44 -5.63 12.82 -4.11
N VAL A 45 -5.44 11.66 -4.75
CA VAL A 45 -4.29 10.79 -4.43
C VAL A 45 -2.99 11.50 -4.78
N PRO A 46 -1.91 11.26 -4.02
CA PRO A 46 -0.63 11.88 -4.33
C PRO A 46 -0.15 11.47 -5.72
N PRO A 47 0.70 12.29 -6.38
CA PRO A 47 1.26 11.97 -7.70
C PRO A 47 1.88 10.57 -7.79
N ALA A 48 2.48 10.06 -6.71
CA ALA A 48 3.01 8.70 -6.61
C ALA A 48 1.99 7.61 -7.00
N ALA A 49 0.74 7.74 -6.57
CA ALA A 49 -0.32 6.75 -6.77
C ALA A 49 -0.82 6.69 -8.23
N ARG A 50 -0.38 7.60 -9.10
CA ARG A 50 -0.72 7.64 -10.53
C ARG A 50 0.47 7.30 -11.44
N ARG A 51 1.63 6.97 -10.86
CA ARG A 51 2.80 6.60 -11.65
C ARG A 51 2.60 5.21 -12.26
N PRO A 52 2.89 5.03 -13.56
CA PRO A 52 2.88 3.71 -14.16
C PRO A 52 3.93 2.81 -13.48
N GLU A 53 3.68 1.51 -13.44
CA GLU A 53 4.66 0.56 -12.93
C GLU A 53 5.92 0.60 -13.82
N PRO A 54 7.12 0.73 -13.23
CA PRO A 54 8.35 0.61 -14.00
C PRO A 54 8.51 -0.80 -14.57
N THR A 55 9.06 -0.87 -15.77
CA THR A 55 9.42 -2.15 -16.40
C THR A 55 10.76 -2.66 -15.87
N LEU A 56 10.85 -3.97 -15.61
CA LEU A 56 12.12 -4.63 -15.32
C LEU A 56 12.95 -4.80 -16.60
N PRO A 57 14.29 -4.76 -16.52
CA PRO A 57 15.15 -5.12 -17.63
C PRO A 57 14.94 -6.59 -18.03
N VAL A 58 15.03 -6.87 -19.32
CA VAL A 58 15.01 -8.23 -19.89
C VAL A 58 16.45 -8.67 -20.12
N PRO A 59 16.86 -9.87 -19.66
CA PRO A 59 18.23 -10.32 -19.83
C PRO A 59 18.59 -10.50 -21.30
N ALA A 60 19.79 -10.07 -21.67
CA ALA A 60 20.26 -10.13 -23.04
C ALA A 60 20.22 -11.56 -23.61
N GLY A 61 19.59 -11.71 -24.78
CA GLY A 61 19.49 -12.99 -25.48
C GLY A 61 18.29 -13.86 -25.10
N TRP A 62 17.47 -13.47 -24.12
CA TRP A 62 16.20 -14.15 -23.82
C TRP A 62 15.23 -14.02 -25.01
N PRO A 63 14.76 -15.14 -25.63
CA PRO A 63 13.97 -15.07 -26.86
C PRO A 63 12.45 -15.09 -26.63
N PHE A 64 11.99 -15.10 -25.38
CA PHE A 64 10.57 -15.16 -25.02
C PHE A 64 10.09 -13.85 -24.38
N GLY A 65 8.82 -13.75 -24.03
CA GLY A 65 8.25 -12.60 -23.32
C GLY A 65 8.55 -12.60 -21.81
N GLU A 66 7.87 -11.71 -21.09
CA GLU A 66 7.97 -11.50 -19.64
C GLU A 66 6.63 -11.80 -18.92
N GLU A 67 5.84 -12.76 -19.42
CA GLU A 67 4.50 -13.11 -18.89
C GLU A 67 4.54 -13.86 -17.55
N PHE A 68 5.42 -13.45 -16.64
CA PHE A 68 5.49 -13.99 -15.29
C PHE A 68 4.21 -13.69 -14.50
N PRO A 69 3.65 -14.69 -13.78
CA PRO A 69 2.54 -14.46 -12.88
C PRO A 69 2.84 -13.39 -11.84
N ARG A 70 1.86 -12.53 -11.57
CA ARG A 70 1.93 -11.52 -10.52
C ARG A 70 1.62 -12.08 -9.13
N THR A 71 0.92 -13.20 -9.07
CA THR A 71 0.70 -13.96 -7.84
C THR A 71 1.86 -14.92 -7.59
N CYS A 72 2.46 -14.85 -6.41
CA CYS A 72 3.53 -15.73 -5.96
C CYS A 72 3.04 -17.18 -5.86
N GLY A 73 3.92 -18.13 -6.17
CA GLY A 73 3.60 -19.56 -6.21
C GLY A 73 2.66 -19.96 -7.35
N ALA A 74 2.55 -19.16 -8.40
CA ALA A 74 1.76 -19.47 -9.59
C ALA A 74 2.65 -19.73 -10.82
N THR A 75 2.13 -20.52 -11.76
CA THR A 75 2.78 -20.78 -13.05
C THR A 75 1.92 -20.24 -14.19
N ARG A 76 2.55 -19.89 -15.32
CA ARG A 76 1.87 -19.49 -16.54
C ARG A 76 2.68 -19.90 -17.76
N LEU A 77 1.99 -20.44 -18.75
CA LEU A 77 2.56 -20.75 -20.05
C LEU A 77 2.29 -19.59 -21.01
N ALA A 78 3.30 -19.13 -21.75
CA ALA A 78 3.12 -18.15 -22.82
C ALA A 78 4.24 -18.22 -23.85
N GLY A 79 3.89 -18.17 -25.14
CA GLY A 79 4.84 -17.86 -26.21
C GLY A 79 5.99 -18.87 -26.37
N GLY A 80 5.84 -20.09 -25.86
CA GLY A 80 6.87 -21.14 -25.89
C GLY A 80 7.75 -21.22 -24.65
N ALA A 81 7.39 -20.52 -23.58
CA ALA A 81 8.02 -20.63 -22.27
C ALA A 81 6.99 -20.82 -21.14
N LEU A 82 7.41 -21.56 -20.12
CA LEU A 82 6.77 -21.65 -18.82
C LEU A 82 7.42 -20.65 -17.88
N PHE A 83 6.60 -19.86 -17.19
CA PHE A 83 6.99 -18.85 -16.23
C PHE A 83 6.46 -19.21 -14.84
N TRP A 84 7.27 -18.98 -13.81
CA TRP A 84 6.91 -19.13 -12.40
C TRP A 84 7.48 -17.98 -11.59
N THR A 85 6.76 -17.57 -10.54
CA THR A 85 7.17 -16.49 -9.65
C THR A 85 7.17 -16.99 -8.21
N ASP A 86 8.25 -16.70 -7.50
CA ASP A 86 8.42 -17.06 -6.09
C ASP A 86 7.71 -16.07 -5.13
N PHE A 87 7.71 -16.43 -3.86
CA PHE A 87 7.54 -15.50 -2.73
C PHE A 87 8.86 -14.74 -2.53
N ILE A 88 8.78 -13.45 -2.18
CA ILE A 88 9.94 -12.56 -2.12
C ILE A 88 10.41 -12.46 -0.67
N TYR A 89 11.73 -12.49 -0.45
CA TYR A 89 12.39 -12.40 0.87
C TYR A 89 12.12 -13.63 1.75
N ASP A 90 12.06 -14.82 1.17
CA ASP A 90 11.65 -16.03 1.89
C ASP A 90 12.74 -17.13 1.92
N ASP A 91 13.96 -16.75 1.59
CA ASP A 91 15.15 -17.58 1.45
C ASP A 91 15.82 -17.90 2.79
N HIS A 92 15.02 -18.37 3.76
CA HIS A 92 15.45 -18.63 5.13
C HIS A 92 15.90 -20.07 5.40
N GLY A 93 15.92 -20.93 4.38
CA GLY A 93 16.45 -22.30 4.47
C GLY A 93 15.68 -23.23 5.42
N ALA A 94 16.39 -24.20 6.00
CA ALA A 94 15.81 -25.17 6.93
C ALA A 94 15.55 -24.58 8.32
N THR A 95 14.69 -25.23 9.11
CA THR A 95 14.48 -24.93 10.53
C THR A 95 15.58 -25.58 11.37
N GLY A 96 16.57 -24.80 11.78
CA GLY A 96 17.68 -25.25 12.61
C GLY A 96 17.78 -24.47 13.93
N LEU A 97 18.97 -23.95 14.23
CA LEU A 97 19.21 -23.14 15.43
C LEU A 97 18.94 -21.67 15.11
N PRO A 98 18.08 -20.98 15.87
CA PRO A 98 17.98 -19.55 15.71
C PRO A 98 19.26 -18.85 16.16
N VAL A 99 19.84 -18.03 15.29
CA VAL A 99 21.08 -17.29 15.56
C VAL A 99 20.84 -15.79 15.43
N GLY A 100 21.49 -15.01 16.29
CA GLY A 100 21.34 -13.56 16.38
C GLY A 100 20.20 -13.15 17.29
N ASP A 101 19.92 -11.85 17.33
CA ASP A 101 18.65 -11.39 17.86
C ASP A 101 17.57 -11.91 16.89
N LEU A 102 16.93 -13.02 17.25
CA LEU A 102 15.55 -13.28 16.83
C LEU A 102 14.70 -12.11 17.34
N LYS A 103 14.79 -10.97 16.65
CA LYS A 103 13.90 -9.86 16.88
C LYS A 103 12.53 -10.45 16.57
N ILE A 104 11.60 -10.29 17.50
CA ILE A 104 10.23 -10.84 17.53
C ILE A 104 9.38 -10.33 16.32
N GLN A 105 10.02 -9.75 15.32
CA GLN A 105 9.42 -9.16 14.15
C GLN A 105 9.21 -10.26 13.08
N ALA A 106 7.95 -10.61 12.82
CA ALA A 106 7.53 -11.55 11.77
C ALA A 106 8.52 -12.69 11.49
N PRO A 107 8.77 -13.60 12.44
CA PRO A 107 9.86 -14.56 12.31
C PRO A 107 9.61 -15.50 11.12
N PRO A 108 10.62 -15.75 10.28
CA PRO A 108 10.55 -16.81 9.27
C PRO A 108 10.52 -18.19 9.92
N ARG A 109 10.17 -19.21 9.12
CA ARG A 109 10.17 -20.61 9.56
C ARG A 109 11.55 -21.24 9.41
N GLY A 110 12.28 -20.84 8.38
CA GLY A 110 13.71 -21.15 8.26
C GLY A 110 14.55 -20.32 9.24
N THR A 111 15.73 -20.83 9.61
CA THR A 111 16.65 -20.14 10.55
C THR A 111 17.96 -19.72 9.92
N TYR A 112 18.13 -19.90 8.61
CA TYR A 112 19.39 -19.62 7.96
C TYR A 112 19.62 -18.12 7.85
N VAL A 113 20.83 -17.68 8.16
CA VAL A 113 21.25 -16.30 8.00
C VAL A 113 22.43 -16.20 7.03
N TYR A 114 22.53 -15.04 6.38
CA TYR A 114 23.58 -14.77 5.41
C TYR A 114 24.89 -14.33 6.07
N PRO A 115 26.05 -14.61 5.45
CA PRO A 115 27.26 -13.87 5.75
C PRO A 115 27.09 -12.37 5.45
N ASP A 116 27.80 -11.54 6.20
CA ASP A 116 28.03 -10.15 5.80
C ASP A 116 28.68 -10.09 4.40
N GLY A 117 28.29 -9.08 3.62
CA GLY A 117 28.85 -8.81 2.30
C GLY A 117 27.82 -8.90 1.17
N PRO A 118 28.22 -9.32 -0.03
CA PRO A 118 27.44 -9.12 -1.26
C PRO A 118 26.15 -9.97 -1.35
N ALA A 119 25.95 -10.91 -0.42
CA ALA A 119 24.67 -11.60 -0.29
C ALA A 119 23.56 -10.68 0.26
N ALA A 120 23.94 -9.62 1.00
CA ALA A 120 23.03 -8.57 1.48
C ALA A 120 21.73 -9.11 2.13
N GLY A 121 21.83 -10.22 2.87
CA GLY A 121 20.68 -10.81 3.56
C GLY A 121 19.61 -11.44 2.67
N ASN A 122 19.85 -11.62 1.37
CA ASN A 122 18.83 -12.09 0.41
C ASN A 122 19.45 -12.70 -0.87
N GLY A 123 20.69 -13.18 -0.76
CA GLY A 123 21.55 -13.46 -1.92
C GLY A 123 21.22 -14.75 -2.67
N ALA A 124 20.30 -15.57 -2.15
CA ALA A 124 19.83 -16.80 -2.78
C ALA A 124 18.30 -16.82 -3.00
N ASP A 125 17.61 -15.70 -2.74
CA ASP A 125 16.18 -15.48 -3.01
C ASP A 125 15.90 -15.52 -4.51
N ILE A 126 15.31 -16.63 -4.96
CA ILE A 126 14.78 -16.74 -6.32
C ILE A 126 13.60 -15.78 -6.39
N PHE A 127 13.60 -14.89 -7.39
CA PHE A 127 12.44 -14.06 -7.65
C PHE A 127 11.52 -14.73 -8.69
N ARG A 128 12.08 -15.12 -9.83
CA ARG A 128 11.30 -15.71 -10.94
C ARG A 128 12.11 -16.76 -11.69
N VAL A 129 11.40 -17.71 -12.28
CA VAL A 129 12.00 -18.81 -13.06
C VAL A 129 11.27 -18.95 -14.39
N ALA A 130 12.03 -19.09 -15.48
CA ALA A 130 11.45 -19.39 -16.78
C ALA A 130 12.17 -20.53 -17.51
N ILE A 131 11.40 -21.40 -18.13
CA ILE A 131 11.88 -22.54 -18.91
C ILE A 131 11.26 -22.44 -20.31
N GLY A 132 12.10 -22.34 -21.34
CA GLY A 132 11.65 -22.07 -22.70
C GLY A 132 12.18 -23.07 -23.73
N LEU A 133 11.45 -23.21 -24.83
CA LEU A 133 11.84 -24.07 -25.95
C LEU A 133 11.98 -23.29 -27.26
N THR A 134 13.11 -23.46 -27.92
CA THR A 134 13.33 -23.01 -29.31
C THR A 134 13.61 -24.21 -30.20
N GLU A 135 13.70 -23.98 -31.52
CA GLU A 135 14.02 -25.05 -32.47
C GLU A 135 15.35 -25.76 -32.16
N THR A 136 16.31 -25.08 -31.53
CA THR A 136 17.68 -25.59 -31.35
C THR A 136 18.08 -25.79 -29.88
N HIS A 137 17.41 -25.14 -28.93
CA HIS A 137 17.81 -25.13 -27.52
C HIS A 137 16.61 -25.16 -26.56
N THR A 138 16.83 -25.73 -25.37
CA THR A 138 16.06 -25.39 -24.17
C THR A 138 16.75 -24.25 -23.41
N TRP A 139 15.96 -23.36 -22.83
CA TRP A 139 16.43 -22.16 -22.13
C TRP A 139 15.99 -22.19 -20.68
N TRP A 140 16.89 -21.84 -19.77
CA TRP A 140 16.69 -21.94 -18.33
C TRP A 140 17.11 -20.63 -17.69
N ARG A 141 16.15 -19.93 -17.09
CA ARG A 141 16.35 -18.59 -16.51
C ARG A 141 16.00 -18.61 -15.03
N VAL A 142 16.85 -17.98 -14.22
CA VAL A 142 16.59 -17.67 -12.81
C VAL A 142 16.86 -16.20 -12.61
N ASP A 143 15.85 -15.46 -12.16
CA ASP A 143 15.97 -14.07 -11.73
C ASP A 143 16.10 -14.03 -10.22
N TRP A 144 16.95 -13.14 -9.72
CA TRP A 144 17.22 -12.96 -8.31
C TRP A 144 16.63 -11.64 -7.83
N ASN A 145 16.06 -11.64 -6.63
CA ASN A 145 15.65 -10.37 -6.02
C ASN A 145 16.89 -9.54 -5.64
N THR A 146 17.99 -10.17 -5.23
CA THR A 146 19.26 -9.52 -4.92
C THR A 146 20.42 -10.17 -5.69
N LEU A 147 21.16 -9.38 -6.46
CA LEU A 147 22.35 -9.83 -7.21
C LEU A 147 23.41 -8.71 -7.26
N GLN A 148 24.01 -8.42 -6.10
CA GLN A 148 25.11 -7.43 -6.04
C GLN A 148 26.41 -7.98 -6.63
N ASP A 149 26.62 -9.29 -6.52
CA ASP A 149 27.79 -9.99 -7.06
C ASP A 149 27.35 -11.33 -7.66
N ALA A 150 27.73 -11.57 -8.92
CA ALA A 150 27.39 -12.79 -9.65
C ALA A 150 28.00 -14.05 -9.04
N THR A 151 29.02 -13.93 -8.19
CA THR A 151 29.67 -15.07 -7.53
C THR A 151 28.91 -15.56 -6.28
N VAL A 152 27.83 -14.87 -5.88
CA VAL A 152 27.07 -15.20 -4.67
C VAL A 152 26.08 -16.34 -4.89
N PRO A 153 25.04 -16.23 -5.75
CA PRO A 153 24.07 -17.31 -5.85
C PRO A 153 24.56 -18.48 -6.70
N ILE A 154 24.03 -19.66 -6.38
CA ILE A 154 24.05 -20.84 -7.23
C ILE A 154 22.64 -21.42 -7.32
N ALA A 155 22.27 -21.88 -8.52
CA ALA A 155 20.98 -22.49 -8.82
C ALA A 155 21.22 -23.91 -9.35
N LEU A 156 20.46 -24.88 -8.85
CA LEU A 156 20.53 -26.27 -9.30
C LEU A 156 19.14 -26.74 -9.71
N PHE A 157 18.92 -26.89 -11.01
CA PHE A 157 17.75 -27.59 -11.52
C PHE A 157 17.99 -29.09 -11.48
N THR A 158 16.97 -29.86 -11.12
CA THR A 158 16.94 -31.31 -11.34
C THR A 158 15.68 -31.68 -12.10
N PHE A 159 15.77 -32.72 -12.92
CA PHE A 159 14.62 -33.15 -13.71
C PHE A 159 14.63 -34.65 -13.98
N ASP A 160 13.42 -35.18 -14.14
CA ASP A 160 13.10 -36.54 -14.56
C ASP A 160 12.77 -36.52 -16.06
N THR A 161 13.71 -37.00 -16.89
CA THR A 161 13.52 -37.10 -18.36
C THR A 161 12.92 -38.43 -18.80
N ASP A 162 13.11 -39.49 -18.02
CA ASP A 162 12.61 -40.84 -18.27
C ASP A 162 12.31 -41.57 -16.95
N ARG A 163 11.02 -41.84 -16.70
CA ARG A 163 10.52 -42.54 -15.50
C ARG A 163 11.09 -43.95 -15.29
N SER A 164 11.74 -44.54 -16.29
CA SER A 164 12.34 -45.88 -16.21
C SER A 164 13.84 -45.85 -15.90
N ARG A 165 14.45 -44.67 -15.85
CA ARG A 165 15.87 -44.47 -15.60
C ARG A 165 16.13 -44.29 -14.10
N SER A 166 16.85 -45.24 -13.49
CA SER A 166 17.17 -45.19 -12.06
C SER A 166 18.48 -44.43 -11.81
N ALA A 167 18.42 -43.26 -11.18
CA ALA A 167 19.58 -42.57 -10.60
C ALA A 167 19.43 -42.44 -9.06
N SER A 168 20.41 -41.81 -8.40
CA SER A 168 20.26 -41.43 -6.98
C SER A 168 19.19 -40.35 -6.83
N ALA A 169 18.42 -40.40 -5.74
CA ALA A 169 17.53 -39.31 -5.36
C ALA A 169 18.30 -38.08 -4.86
N ASP A 170 19.58 -38.25 -4.47
CA ASP A 170 20.41 -37.18 -3.93
C ASP A 170 20.81 -36.18 -5.00
N TRP A 171 20.65 -34.89 -4.69
CA TRP A 171 21.06 -33.82 -5.59
C TRP A 171 22.60 -33.66 -5.58
N PRO A 172 23.22 -33.40 -6.74
CA PRO A 172 24.67 -33.24 -6.83
C PRO A 172 25.16 -31.91 -6.20
N ALA A 173 26.47 -31.65 -6.35
CA ALA A 173 27.08 -30.34 -6.07
C ALA A 173 26.97 -29.86 -4.60
N GLY A 174 26.75 -30.78 -3.66
CA GLY A 174 26.73 -30.47 -2.23
C GLY A 174 25.47 -29.76 -1.76
N ALA A 175 24.37 -29.81 -2.53
CA ALA A 175 23.10 -29.18 -2.14
C ALA A 175 22.51 -29.76 -0.83
N GLY A 176 22.70 -31.07 -0.61
CA GLY A 176 22.25 -31.73 0.62
C GLY A 176 20.74 -32.01 0.69
N VAL A 177 20.04 -31.92 -0.45
CA VAL A 177 18.63 -32.29 -0.59
C VAL A 177 18.46 -33.51 -1.50
N ARG A 178 17.29 -34.14 -1.45
CA ARG A 178 16.91 -35.27 -2.30
C ARG A 178 15.53 -35.08 -2.92
N SER A 179 15.31 -35.71 -4.07
CA SER A 179 13.98 -35.90 -4.64
C SER A 179 13.93 -37.15 -5.52
N GLU A 180 12.85 -37.91 -5.43
CA GLU A 180 12.69 -39.15 -6.19
C GLU A 180 12.55 -38.89 -7.71
N GLY A 181 13.09 -39.82 -8.50
CA GLY A 181 12.90 -39.90 -9.96
C GLY A 181 13.80 -39.02 -10.82
N ILE A 182 14.74 -38.26 -10.24
CA ILE A 182 15.65 -37.42 -11.03
C ILE A 182 16.68 -38.26 -11.79
N ASP A 183 17.00 -37.87 -13.03
CA ASP A 183 18.03 -38.52 -13.85
C ASP A 183 19.04 -37.52 -14.45
N MET A 184 18.70 -36.23 -14.43
CA MET A 184 19.53 -35.14 -14.93
C MET A 184 19.51 -33.94 -13.98
N ALA A 185 20.57 -33.15 -14.01
CA ALA A 185 20.64 -31.87 -13.30
C ALA A 185 21.33 -30.78 -14.13
N LEU A 186 20.93 -29.53 -13.95
CA LEU A 186 21.58 -28.36 -14.55
C LEU A 186 22.01 -27.41 -13.43
N LEU A 187 23.32 -27.33 -13.20
CA LEU A 187 23.93 -26.41 -12.25
C LEU A 187 24.26 -25.10 -12.96
N ILE A 188 23.88 -23.97 -12.38
CA ILE A 188 24.13 -22.62 -12.90
C ILE A 188 24.70 -21.76 -11.77
N SER A 189 25.86 -21.17 -11.99
CA SER A 189 26.46 -20.14 -11.13
C SER A 189 26.92 -18.97 -11.99
N GLY A 190 27.34 -17.86 -11.37
CA GLY A 190 27.89 -16.75 -12.14
C GLY A 190 29.20 -17.05 -12.87
N ARG A 191 29.80 -18.24 -12.68
CA ARG A 191 31.05 -18.66 -13.34
C ARG A 191 30.85 -19.73 -14.40
N SER A 192 29.83 -20.57 -14.29
CA SER A 192 29.60 -21.66 -15.24
C SER A 192 28.16 -22.18 -15.19
N ALA A 193 27.75 -22.83 -16.29
CA ALA A 193 26.62 -23.76 -16.25
C ALA A 193 27.04 -25.13 -16.78
N ARG A 194 26.50 -26.19 -16.16
CA ARG A 194 26.82 -27.57 -16.49
C ARG A 194 25.59 -28.46 -16.40
N LEU A 195 25.36 -29.23 -17.45
CA LEU A 195 24.41 -30.32 -17.46
C LEU A 195 25.09 -31.58 -16.92
N ILE A 196 24.45 -32.25 -15.97
CA ILE A 196 24.97 -33.42 -15.27
C ILE A 196 24.00 -34.56 -15.50
N ASP A 197 24.50 -35.65 -16.08
CA ASP A 197 23.77 -36.91 -16.14
C ASP A 197 23.98 -37.65 -14.82
N LEU A 198 22.92 -37.85 -14.04
CA LEU A 198 23.02 -38.40 -12.68
C LEU A 198 23.26 -39.92 -12.67
N VAL A 199 23.06 -40.59 -13.81
CA VAL A 199 23.30 -42.03 -13.95
C VAL A 199 24.73 -42.31 -14.40
N THR A 200 25.22 -41.54 -15.38
CA THR A 200 26.57 -41.73 -15.93
C THR A 200 27.63 -40.86 -15.25
N HIS A 201 27.19 -39.86 -14.45
CA HIS A 201 28.00 -38.81 -13.84
C HIS A 201 28.77 -37.94 -14.84
N VAL A 202 28.41 -37.98 -16.12
CA VAL A 202 29.00 -37.12 -17.14
C VAL A 202 28.52 -35.69 -16.94
N GLN A 203 29.48 -34.77 -16.87
CA GLN A 203 29.21 -33.33 -16.85
C GLN A 203 29.53 -32.71 -18.20
N THR A 204 28.56 -32.04 -18.79
CA THR A 204 28.67 -31.34 -20.07
C THR A 204 28.54 -29.84 -19.82
N PRO A 205 29.59 -29.03 -20.09
CA PRO A 205 29.48 -27.58 -20.05
C PRO A 205 28.41 -27.10 -21.04
N VAL A 206 27.60 -26.13 -20.63
CA VAL A 206 26.60 -25.49 -21.50
C VAL A 206 26.78 -23.98 -21.53
N GLU A 207 26.23 -23.35 -22.56
CA GLU A 207 26.30 -21.89 -22.68
C GLU A 207 25.53 -21.24 -21.53
N HIS A 208 26.13 -20.20 -20.93
CA HIS A 208 25.49 -19.42 -19.88
C HIS A 208 25.86 -17.94 -19.98
N SER A 209 25.03 -17.09 -19.39
CA SER A 209 25.27 -15.66 -19.25
C SER A 209 24.67 -15.14 -17.95
N VAL A 210 25.31 -14.13 -17.38
CA VAL A 210 24.82 -13.36 -16.24
C VAL A 210 24.51 -11.94 -16.70
N ASP A 211 23.31 -11.46 -16.39
CA ASP A 211 22.89 -10.10 -16.64
C ASP A 211 22.63 -9.41 -15.30
N LEU A 212 23.59 -8.60 -14.83
CA LEU A 212 23.47 -7.90 -13.54
C LEU A 212 22.34 -6.86 -13.53
N PRO A 213 22.14 -6.04 -14.58
CA PRO A 213 20.97 -5.16 -14.66
C PRO A 213 19.62 -5.88 -14.55
N ALA A 214 19.43 -7.00 -15.24
CA ALA A 214 18.21 -7.81 -15.13
C ALA A 214 18.16 -8.69 -13.88
N ARG A 215 19.29 -8.83 -13.17
CA ARG A 215 19.51 -9.74 -12.05
C ARG A 215 19.22 -11.19 -12.43
N SER A 216 19.69 -11.63 -13.60
CA SER A 216 19.32 -12.92 -14.18
C SER A 216 20.53 -13.79 -14.47
N PHE A 217 20.39 -15.08 -14.18
CA PHE A 217 21.22 -16.14 -14.73
C PHE A 217 20.45 -16.84 -15.86
N LEU A 218 21.15 -17.07 -16.97
CA LEU A 218 20.58 -17.74 -18.14
C LEU A 218 21.49 -18.87 -18.58
N ALA A 219 20.94 -20.04 -18.82
CA ALA A 219 21.63 -21.18 -19.43
C ALA A 219 20.86 -21.69 -20.66
N ARG A 220 21.62 -22.18 -21.65
CA ARG A 220 21.11 -22.74 -22.90
C ARG A 220 21.64 -24.15 -23.08
N VAL A 221 20.74 -25.11 -23.18
CA VAL A 221 21.12 -26.50 -23.45
C VAL A 221 20.74 -26.82 -24.90
N PRO A 222 21.71 -27.16 -25.77
CA PRO A 222 21.41 -27.59 -27.13
C PRO A 222 20.56 -28.86 -27.12
N ARG A 223 19.54 -28.89 -27.96
CA ARG A 223 18.65 -30.05 -28.14
C ARG A 223 19.39 -31.31 -28.61
N SER A 224 20.53 -31.13 -29.28
CA SER A 224 21.43 -32.23 -29.66
C SER A 224 22.12 -32.90 -28.47
N VAL A 225 22.15 -32.27 -27.29
CA VAL A 225 22.74 -32.83 -26.06
C VAL A 225 21.68 -33.62 -25.30
N VAL A 226 20.53 -33.00 -25.05
CA VAL A 226 19.34 -33.67 -24.48
C VAL A 226 18.11 -33.14 -25.20
N GLU A 227 17.41 -34.05 -25.88
CA GLU A 227 16.22 -33.72 -26.64
C GLU A 227 14.99 -33.67 -25.71
N PRO A 228 14.32 -32.51 -25.57
CA PRO A 228 13.12 -32.38 -24.77
C PRO A 228 11.96 -33.16 -25.41
N SER A 229 11.36 -34.09 -24.68
CA SER A 229 10.20 -34.86 -25.15
C SER A 229 9.26 -35.22 -24.00
N GLY A 230 7.98 -35.40 -24.33
CA GLY A 230 6.95 -35.70 -23.33
C GLY A 230 6.81 -34.61 -22.28
N THR A 231 6.64 -35.03 -21.03
CA THR A 231 6.54 -34.14 -19.87
C THR A 231 7.65 -34.44 -18.89
N TRP A 232 8.45 -33.43 -18.55
CA TRP A 232 9.46 -33.56 -17.52
C TRP A 232 8.92 -33.06 -16.18
N THR A 233 9.34 -33.68 -15.09
CA THR A 233 9.15 -33.15 -13.74
C THR A 233 10.40 -32.36 -13.39
N VAL A 234 10.29 -31.05 -13.19
CA VAL A 234 11.41 -30.14 -12.95
C VAL A 234 11.34 -29.58 -11.54
N ARG A 235 12.50 -29.50 -10.87
CA ARG A 235 12.69 -28.88 -9.55
C ARG A 235 13.88 -27.93 -9.60
N LEU A 236 13.93 -26.99 -8.67
CA LEU A 236 15.04 -26.05 -8.54
C LEU A 236 15.26 -25.67 -7.07
N ALA A 237 16.52 -25.64 -6.66
CA ALA A 237 16.96 -25.11 -5.37
C ALA A 237 18.07 -24.08 -5.57
N ALA A 238 18.13 -23.10 -4.67
CA ALA A 238 19.14 -22.06 -4.66
C ALA A 238 19.83 -21.94 -3.29
N GLY A 239 21.07 -21.48 -3.34
CA GLY A 239 21.90 -21.23 -2.17
C GLY A 239 23.10 -20.38 -2.53
N LEU A 240 24.09 -20.37 -1.66
CA LEU A 240 25.34 -19.65 -1.89
C LEU A 240 26.32 -20.53 -2.67
N ALA A 241 27.02 -19.97 -3.65
CA ALA A 241 28.07 -20.66 -4.38
C ALA A 241 29.32 -20.81 -3.51
N ASN A 242 29.97 -21.97 -3.59
CA ASN A 242 31.31 -22.15 -3.06
C ASN A 242 32.33 -21.29 -3.84
N SER A 243 33.56 -21.22 -3.33
CA SER A 243 34.61 -20.38 -3.93
C SER A 243 35.03 -20.79 -5.35
N ALA A 244 34.73 -22.02 -5.77
CA ALA A 244 34.97 -22.52 -7.13
C ALA A 244 33.82 -22.16 -8.08
N GLY A 245 32.60 -21.99 -7.57
CA GLY A 245 31.38 -21.80 -8.33
C GLY A 245 30.82 -23.09 -8.94
N ASP A 246 31.24 -24.25 -8.43
CA ASP A 246 30.84 -25.58 -8.92
C ASP A 246 30.01 -26.39 -7.91
N GLY A 247 29.64 -25.77 -6.78
CA GLY A 247 28.77 -26.37 -5.77
C GLY A 247 28.30 -25.37 -4.74
N PHE A 248 27.41 -25.83 -3.87
CA PHE A 248 26.86 -25.05 -2.77
C PHE A 248 27.92 -24.86 -1.68
N ALA A 249 27.99 -23.66 -1.11
CA ALA A 249 28.78 -23.38 0.07
C ALA A 249 28.07 -23.91 1.32
N ASP A 250 28.86 -24.38 2.28
CA ASP A 250 28.30 -24.89 3.54
C ASP A 250 27.58 -23.79 4.33
N VAL A 251 26.43 -24.15 4.92
CA VAL A 251 25.75 -23.34 5.93
C VAL A 251 26.14 -23.90 7.30
N PRO A 252 27.03 -23.22 8.05
CA PRO A 252 27.48 -23.72 9.34
C PRO A 252 26.46 -23.42 10.46
N ALA A 253 26.67 -24.01 11.63
CA ALA A 253 25.77 -23.85 12.78
C ALA A 253 25.68 -22.41 13.29
N GLU A 254 26.77 -21.63 13.19
CA GLU A 254 26.76 -20.19 13.45
C GLU A 254 25.91 -19.37 12.46
N ARG A 255 25.38 -20.00 11.40
CA ARG A 255 24.43 -19.41 10.47
C ARG A 255 23.08 -20.12 10.46
N GLY A 256 22.81 -20.91 11.50
CA GLY A 256 21.50 -21.44 11.82
C GLY A 256 21.22 -22.85 11.33
N ALA A 257 22.15 -23.52 10.65
CA ALA A 257 21.98 -24.92 10.28
C ALA A 257 22.26 -25.89 11.43
N LEU A 258 21.51 -27.00 11.50
CA LEU A 258 21.84 -28.17 12.31
C LEU A 258 22.74 -29.14 11.52
N PRO A 259 23.51 -30.02 12.20
CA PRO A 259 24.30 -31.04 11.52
C PRO A 259 23.45 -31.89 10.56
N GLY A 260 23.86 -31.94 9.29
CA GLY A 260 23.20 -32.74 8.24
C GLY A 260 22.06 -32.03 7.51
N GLN A 261 21.73 -30.78 7.86
CA GLN A 261 20.80 -29.97 7.08
C GLN A 261 21.42 -29.50 5.76
N PRO A 262 20.59 -29.24 4.72
CA PRO A 262 21.06 -28.88 3.38
C PRO A 262 21.72 -27.50 3.33
N ASN A 263 22.50 -27.28 2.27
CA ASN A 263 23.13 -25.99 1.96
C ASN A 263 22.23 -25.08 1.10
N VAL A 264 20.92 -25.27 1.19
CA VAL A 264 19.89 -24.62 0.37
C VAL A 264 19.15 -23.59 1.21
N TYR A 265 18.97 -22.40 0.65
CA TYR A 265 18.24 -21.29 1.27
C TYR A 265 16.81 -21.16 0.74
N ASN A 266 16.57 -21.51 -0.53
CA ASN A 266 15.29 -21.31 -1.20
C ASN A 266 15.02 -22.40 -2.26
N VAL A 267 13.75 -22.75 -2.46
CA VAL A 267 13.30 -23.82 -3.35
C VAL A 267 12.16 -23.33 -4.22
N ALA A 268 12.29 -23.53 -5.53
CA ALA A 268 11.30 -23.06 -6.50
C ALA A 268 10.15 -24.05 -6.71
N PHE A 269 9.15 -23.59 -7.47
CA PHE A 269 7.96 -24.36 -7.86
C PHE A 269 7.06 -24.77 -6.69
N ARG A 270 7.19 -24.07 -5.56
CA ARG A 270 6.18 -24.05 -4.51
C ARG A 270 4.92 -23.40 -5.06
N THR A 271 3.78 -23.96 -4.69
CA THR A 271 2.48 -23.42 -5.06
C THR A 271 1.87 -22.61 -3.92
N HIS A 272 1.00 -21.67 -4.25
CA HIS A 272 0.20 -20.95 -3.25
C HIS A 272 -0.54 -21.91 -2.29
N ASN A 273 -1.00 -23.06 -2.77
CA ASN A 273 -1.71 -24.03 -1.92
C ASN A 273 -0.79 -24.83 -0.99
N GLN A 274 0.51 -24.93 -1.30
CA GLN A 274 1.48 -25.59 -0.41
C GLN A 274 1.87 -24.67 0.75
N GLU A 275 2.01 -23.37 0.49
CA GLU A 275 2.34 -22.37 1.50
C GLU A 275 1.05 -21.76 2.09
N GLN A 276 0.43 -22.51 3.01
CA GLN A 276 -0.76 -22.04 3.72
C GLN A 276 -0.41 -20.79 4.56
N PRO A 277 -1.26 -19.75 4.58
CA PRO A 277 -0.89 -18.46 5.16
C PRO A 277 -0.87 -18.45 6.70
N HIS A 278 -1.62 -19.33 7.36
CA HIS A 278 -1.77 -19.34 8.82
C HIS A 278 -0.41 -19.52 9.52
N LEU A 279 -0.04 -18.57 10.38
CA LEU A 279 1.26 -18.49 11.06
C LEU A 279 2.48 -18.48 10.12
N ASN A 280 2.28 -18.17 8.84
CA ASN A 280 3.30 -18.25 7.79
C ASN A 280 3.47 -16.88 7.11
N ILE A 281 4.16 -15.96 7.78
CA ILE A 281 4.23 -14.55 7.33
C ILE A 281 5.04 -14.41 6.03
N TRP A 282 6.10 -15.19 5.86
CA TRP A 282 6.97 -15.13 4.67
C TRP A 282 6.61 -16.14 3.59
N SER A 283 5.62 -17.01 3.83
CA SER A 283 5.28 -18.12 2.92
C SER A 283 6.44 -19.11 2.73
N ASP A 284 7.14 -19.42 3.83
CA ASP A 284 8.32 -20.31 3.87
C ASP A 284 8.14 -21.54 4.77
N GLU A 285 6.93 -21.82 5.28
CA GLU A 285 6.67 -22.93 6.19
C GLU A 285 6.87 -24.30 5.54
N ALA A 286 6.24 -24.54 4.39
CA ALA A 286 6.38 -25.83 3.70
C ALA A 286 7.83 -26.00 3.22
N GLN A 287 8.42 -24.93 2.68
CA GLN A 287 9.84 -24.90 2.32
C GLN A 287 10.75 -25.31 3.48
N ALA A 288 10.64 -24.64 4.63
CA ALA A 288 11.51 -24.89 5.77
C ALA A 288 11.33 -26.33 6.29
N ALA A 289 10.10 -26.85 6.31
CA ALA A 289 9.82 -28.23 6.68
C ALA A 289 10.47 -29.25 5.72
N ALA A 290 10.32 -29.05 4.41
CA ALA A 290 10.93 -29.89 3.39
C ALA A 290 12.46 -29.88 3.48
N LEU A 291 13.08 -28.70 3.59
CA LEU A 291 14.53 -28.54 3.76
C LEU A 291 15.04 -29.16 5.06
N THR A 292 14.27 -29.07 6.14
CA THR A 292 14.61 -29.73 7.42
C THR A 292 14.63 -31.25 7.27
N SER A 293 13.70 -31.81 6.48
CA SER A 293 13.68 -33.25 6.18
C SER A 293 14.70 -33.69 5.12
N GLY A 294 15.24 -32.72 4.38
CA GLY A 294 16.09 -32.93 3.20
C GLY A 294 15.33 -33.37 1.94
N ASP A 295 14.01 -33.58 1.99
CA ASP A 295 13.21 -34.06 0.87
C ASP A 295 12.41 -32.91 0.22
N VAL A 296 12.76 -32.56 -1.01
CA VAL A 296 12.10 -31.51 -1.79
C VAL A 296 11.22 -32.07 -2.91
N SER A 297 10.85 -33.35 -2.83
CA SER A 297 10.10 -34.04 -3.90
C SER A 297 8.77 -33.36 -4.25
N GLU A 298 8.12 -32.74 -3.28
CA GLU A 298 6.80 -32.09 -3.45
C GLU A 298 6.83 -30.78 -4.24
N PHE A 299 8.00 -30.11 -4.32
CA PHE A 299 8.14 -28.83 -5.02
C PHE A 299 8.65 -29.07 -6.43
N ALA A 300 7.71 -29.21 -7.36
CA ALA A 300 8.00 -29.51 -8.75
C ALA A 300 6.99 -28.89 -9.71
N VAL A 301 7.45 -28.64 -10.92
CA VAL A 301 6.59 -28.25 -12.04
C VAL A 301 6.66 -29.28 -13.15
N ALA A 302 5.51 -29.56 -13.78
CA ALA A 302 5.44 -30.36 -14.99
C ALA A 302 5.70 -29.48 -16.20
N VAL A 303 6.76 -29.77 -16.97
CA VAL A 303 7.09 -29.07 -18.22
C VAL A 303 6.68 -29.97 -19.39
N ALA A 304 5.53 -29.65 -20.00
CA ALA A 304 5.02 -30.34 -21.18
C ALA A 304 5.61 -29.72 -22.45
N TRP A 305 6.59 -30.39 -23.06
CA TRP A 305 7.39 -29.82 -24.14
C TRP A 305 6.61 -29.61 -25.44
N ASP A 306 5.55 -30.38 -25.66
CA ASP A 306 4.61 -30.20 -26.77
C ASP A 306 3.83 -28.89 -26.65
N GLN A 307 3.41 -28.50 -25.45
CA GLN A 307 2.74 -27.21 -25.21
C GLN A 307 3.70 -26.03 -25.45
N LEU A 308 4.97 -26.14 -25.03
CA LEU A 308 5.99 -25.14 -25.31
C LEU A 308 6.30 -25.07 -26.81
N ALA A 309 6.42 -26.20 -27.50
CA ALA A 309 6.61 -26.23 -28.95
C ALA A 309 5.42 -25.63 -29.72
N GLY A 310 4.20 -25.88 -29.23
CA GLY A 310 2.96 -25.29 -29.73
C GLY A 310 2.78 -23.81 -29.43
N ARG A 311 3.64 -23.23 -28.58
CA ARG A 311 3.57 -21.84 -28.10
C ARG A 311 2.21 -21.50 -27.49
N GLU A 312 1.65 -22.44 -26.74
CA GLU A 312 0.39 -22.22 -26.03
C GLU A 312 0.50 -21.05 -25.03
N THR A 313 -0.63 -20.38 -24.79
CA THR A 313 -0.72 -19.25 -23.86
C THR A 313 -1.89 -19.43 -22.91
N ALA A 314 -1.60 -19.38 -21.61
CA ALA A 314 -2.58 -19.36 -20.54
C ALA A 314 -2.87 -17.92 -20.08
N PRO A 315 -4.09 -17.63 -19.59
CA PRO A 315 -4.38 -16.36 -18.94
C PRO A 315 -3.60 -16.20 -17.63
N GLU A 316 -3.54 -14.98 -17.12
CA GLU A 316 -2.98 -14.70 -15.79
C GLU A 316 -3.76 -15.48 -14.72
N PRO A 317 -3.07 -16.25 -13.84
CA PRO A 317 -3.73 -16.93 -12.75
C PRO A 317 -4.42 -15.95 -11.78
N VAL A 318 -5.68 -16.24 -11.45
CA VAL A 318 -6.45 -15.48 -10.45
C VAL A 318 -6.76 -16.42 -9.30
N ILE A 319 -6.30 -16.06 -8.11
CA ILE A 319 -6.51 -16.82 -6.87
C ILE A 319 -7.49 -16.03 -6.00
N THR A 320 -8.65 -16.63 -5.71
CA THR A 320 -9.59 -16.11 -4.70
C THR A 320 -9.17 -16.56 -3.31
N GLY A 321 -9.48 -15.76 -2.29
CA GLY A 321 -8.93 -15.91 -0.95
C GLY A 321 -7.62 -15.13 -0.77
N PRO A 322 -6.94 -15.31 0.38
CA PRO A 322 -5.66 -14.67 0.65
C PRO A 322 -4.58 -15.21 -0.29
N SER A 323 -3.73 -14.35 -0.84
CA SER A 323 -2.53 -14.70 -1.61
C SER A 323 -1.50 -13.57 -1.55
N THR A 324 -0.25 -13.84 -1.90
CA THR A 324 0.80 -12.82 -2.01
C THR A 324 1.06 -12.50 -3.49
N ARG A 325 1.24 -11.21 -3.78
CA ARG A 325 1.59 -10.69 -5.11
C ARG A 325 2.81 -9.79 -5.00
N TRP A 326 3.38 -9.43 -6.13
CA TRP A 326 4.53 -8.53 -6.20
C TRP A 326 4.33 -7.39 -7.18
N TYR A 327 5.10 -6.33 -6.99
CA TYR A 327 5.18 -5.21 -7.91
C TYR A 327 6.59 -4.62 -7.97
N VAL A 328 6.83 -3.78 -8.98
CA VAL A 328 8.07 -3.02 -9.16
C VAL A 328 7.88 -1.61 -8.63
N SER A 329 8.63 -1.23 -7.61
CA SER A 329 8.59 0.13 -7.09
C SER A 329 9.26 1.14 -8.01
N SER A 330 8.76 2.38 -8.00
CA SER A 330 9.34 3.52 -8.71
C SER A 330 10.72 3.92 -8.18
N VAL A 331 11.08 3.49 -6.96
CA VAL A 331 12.39 3.70 -6.36
C VAL A 331 13.15 2.40 -6.11
N GLU A 332 14.47 2.49 -6.21
CA GLU A 332 15.40 1.46 -5.80
C GLU A 332 16.29 2.05 -4.71
N LEU A 333 16.07 1.61 -3.46
CA LEU A 333 16.80 2.13 -2.30
C LEU A 333 18.14 1.39 -2.10
N GLY A 334 18.27 0.24 -2.74
CA GLY A 334 19.41 -0.67 -2.67
C GLY A 334 19.00 -2.07 -3.13
N GLN A 335 19.72 -3.08 -2.67
CA GLN A 335 19.33 -4.48 -2.81
C GLN A 335 19.48 -5.19 -1.47
N GLY A 336 18.71 -6.26 -1.27
CA GLY A 336 18.74 -7.05 -0.06
C GLY A 336 17.92 -6.47 1.09
N VAL A 337 18.23 -6.97 2.29
CA VAL A 337 17.58 -6.63 3.55
C VAL A 337 18.59 -5.93 4.45
N ALA A 338 18.28 -4.71 4.86
CA ALA A 338 19.10 -3.95 5.80
C ALA A 338 18.93 -4.49 7.22
N ALA A 339 20.00 -4.43 8.01
CA ALA A 339 19.91 -4.69 9.44
C ALA A 339 19.14 -3.54 10.12
N GLY A 340 18.10 -3.88 10.88
CA GLY A 340 17.31 -2.91 11.62
C GLY A 340 16.71 -3.53 12.88
N ASN A 341 16.11 -2.72 13.75
CA ASN A 341 15.29 -3.21 14.86
C ASN A 341 13.90 -2.57 14.82
N VAL A 342 13.02 -2.95 15.74
CA VAL A 342 11.62 -2.51 15.71
C VAL A 342 11.44 -1.00 15.89
N LEU A 343 12.45 -0.30 16.42
CA LEU A 343 12.50 1.16 16.58
C LEU A 343 13.20 1.86 15.40
N ASP A 344 13.73 1.09 14.45
CA ASP A 344 14.34 1.63 13.24
C ASP A 344 13.25 1.90 12.20
N THR A 345 13.01 3.18 11.94
CA THR A 345 11.97 3.62 11.02
C THR A 345 12.44 3.72 9.57
N ASP A 346 13.73 3.43 9.32
CA ASP A 346 14.26 3.36 7.96
C ASP A 346 13.76 2.11 7.22
N PRO A 347 13.64 2.17 5.88
CA PRO A 347 13.31 1.01 5.06
C PRO A 347 14.29 -0.15 5.27
N GLN A 348 13.77 -1.34 5.57
CA GLN A 348 14.57 -2.56 5.73
C GLN A 348 14.64 -3.38 4.44
N PHE A 349 13.57 -3.39 3.64
CA PHE A 349 13.52 -4.12 2.37
C PHE A 349 13.83 -3.16 1.21
N LEU A 350 15.11 -3.14 0.82
CA LEU A 350 15.67 -2.11 -0.05
C LEU A 350 15.44 -2.36 -1.54
N GLY A 351 15.21 -3.62 -1.90
CA GLY A 351 15.01 -4.09 -3.26
C GLY A 351 13.86 -3.37 -3.98
N ARG A 352 13.91 -3.36 -5.31
CA ARG A 352 12.88 -2.71 -6.12
C ARG A 352 11.59 -3.54 -6.22
N MET A 353 11.73 -4.86 -6.20
CA MET A 353 10.62 -5.81 -6.18
C MET A 353 10.11 -5.89 -4.75
N GLN A 354 8.82 -5.60 -4.54
CA GLN A 354 8.22 -5.61 -3.21
C GLN A 354 6.99 -6.53 -3.20
N PRO A 355 6.81 -7.34 -2.14
CA PRO A 355 5.61 -8.14 -1.97
C PRO A 355 4.48 -7.32 -1.34
N TYR A 356 3.24 -7.72 -1.62
CA TYR A 356 2.05 -7.27 -0.91
C TYR A 356 1.06 -8.42 -0.80
N SER A 357 0.25 -8.42 0.25
CA SER A 357 -0.83 -9.40 0.40
C SER A 357 -2.10 -8.88 -0.28
N VAL A 358 -2.86 -9.80 -0.86
CA VAL A 358 -4.20 -9.54 -1.40
C VAL A 358 -5.17 -10.61 -0.91
N CYS A 359 -6.40 -10.22 -0.58
CA CYS A 359 -7.52 -11.14 -0.52
C CYS A 359 -8.56 -10.75 -1.56
N LEU A 360 -8.94 -11.71 -2.41
CA LEU A 360 -10.03 -11.56 -3.37
C LEU A 360 -11.24 -12.35 -2.89
N PRO A 361 -12.45 -11.76 -2.82
CA PRO A 361 -13.63 -12.51 -2.41
C PRO A 361 -13.95 -13.60 -3.43
N SER A 362 -14.69 -14.63 -3.00
CA SER A 362 -15.14 -15.73 -3.86
C SER A 362 -15.96 -15.28 -5.07
N THR A 363 -16.56 -14.08 -4.97
CA THR A 363 -17.35 -13.43 -6.02
C THR A 363 -16.53 -12.58 -7.00
N TYR A 364 -15.19 -12.53 -6.84
CA TYR A 364 -14.28 -11.83 -7.75
C TYR A 364 -14.34 -12.44 -9.15
N ALA A 365 -14.39 -11.57 -10.15
CA ALA A 365 -14.22 -11.92 -11.55
C ALA A 365 -13.47 -10.80 -12.27
N PRO A 366 -12.50 -11.11 -13.15
CA PRO A 366 -11.79 -10.11 -13.93
C PRO A 366 -12.75 -9.16 -14.67
N GLY A 367 -12.46 -7.86 -14.63
CA GLY A 367 -13.27 -6.81 -15.25
C GLY A 367 -14.42 -6.28 -14.39
N ARG A 368 -14.67 -6.84 -13.21
CA ARG A 368 -15.66 -6.31 -12.25
C ARG A 368 -14.97 -5.37 -11.24
N ALA A 369 -15.31 -4.09 -11.27
CA ALA A 369 -14.87 -3.15 -10.25
C ALA A 369 -15.52 -3.49 -8.89
N MET A 370 -14.69 -3.69 -7.86
CA MET A 370 -15.15 -3.95 -6.50
C MET A 370 -14.57 -2.94 -5.51
N PRO A 371 -15.26 -2.69 -4.38
CA PRO A 371 -14.68 -1.90 -3.29
C PRO A 371 -13.30 -2.42 -2.91
N LEU A 372 -12.45 -1.51 -2.40
CA LEU A 372 -11.13 -1.84 -1.89
C LEU A 372 -11.06 -1.56 -0.38
N THR A 373 -10.37 -2.41 0.36
CA THR A 373 -9.90 -2.12 1.71
C THR A 373 -8.38 -2.13 1.71
N LEU A 374 -7.77 -0.97 1.94
CA LEU A 374 -6.34 -0.86 2.25
C LEU A 374 -6.16 -1.15 3.73
N LEU A 375 -5.77 -2.38 4.06
CA LEU A 375 -5.66 -2.89 5.42
C LEU A 375 -4.19 -2.92 5.83
N LEU A 376 -3.78 -1.99 6.70
CA LEU A 376 -2.40 -1.70 7.06
C LEU A 376 -1.94 -2.55 8.26
N HIS A 377 -0.75 -3.16 8.15
CA HIS A 377 -0.19 -4.03 9.17
C HIS A 377 0.35 -3.27 10.40
N SER A 378 0.48 -3.99 11.50
CA SER A 378 1.01 -3.57 12.78
C SER A 378 2.54 -3.55 12.81
N LEU A 379 3.08 -2.88 13.82
CA LEU A 379 4.52 -2.83 14.10
C LEU A 379 5.08 -4.25 14.24
N ALA A 380 6.32 -4.48 13.82
CA ALA A 380 6.99 -5.78 13.90
C ALA A 380 6.40 -6.87 12.98
N LEU A 381 5.35 -6.58 12.21
CA LEU A 381 4.74 -7.55 11.29
C LEU A 381 5.02 -7.15 9.83
N GLY A 382 4.22 -7.65 8.90
CA GLY A 382 4.40 -7.37 7.48
C GLY A 382 3.12 -7.64 6.69
N GLN A 383 3.25 -7.68 5.37
CA GLN A 383 2.15 -7.76 4.42
C GLN A 383 1.16 -8.90 4.69
N ASN A 384 1.63 -10.05 5.17
CA ASN A 384 0.80 -11.23 5.39
C ASN A 384 0.19 -11.33 6.80
N GLN A 385 0.37 -10.32 7.68
CA GLN A 385 -0.15 -10.34 9.06
C GLN A 385 -1.56 -10.93 9.15
N PHE A 386 -2.52 -10.33 8.45
CA PHE A 386 -3.93 -10.67 8.64
C PHE A 386 -4.26 -12.06 8.10
N ALA A 387 -3.56 -12.52 7.07
CA ALA A 387 -3.73 -13.90 6.60
C ALA A 387 -3.11 -14.92 7.57
N SER A 388 -2.05 -14.52 8.29
CA SER A 388 -1.31 -15.40 9.19
C SER A 388 -1.90 -15.50 10.58
N ILE A 389 -2.27 -14.38 11.20
CA ILE A 389 -2.69 -14.33 12.60
C ILE A 389 -4.14 -13.89 12.80
N ASP A 390 -4.76 -13.21 11.83
CA ASP A 390 -6.14 -12.69 11.90
C ASP A 390 -7.05 -13.18 10.74
N PRO A 391 -7.10 -14.50 10.43
CA PRO A 391 -7.77 -15.00 9.24
C PRO A 391 -9.29 -14.73 9.23
N ARG A 392 -9.92 -14.57 10.41
CA ARG A 392 -11.34 -14.22 10.54
C ARG A 392 -11.57 -12.76 10.22
N LEU A 393 -10.78 -11.83 10.76
CA LEU A 393 -10.81 -10.41 10.36
C LEU A 393 -10.63 -10.29 8.84
N LEU A 394 -9.63 -10.96 8.28
CA LEU A 394 -9.40 -10.93 6.83
C LEU A 394 -10.61 -11.46 6.06
N HIS A 395 -11.21 -12.57 6.51
CA HIS A 395 -12.40 -13.14 5.90
C HIS A 395 -13.59 -12.17 5.96
N GLU A 396 -13.83 -11.49 7.08
CA GLU A 396 -14.94 -10.53 7.21
C GLU A 396 -14.78 -9.33 6.28
N VAL A 397 -13.57 -8.78 6.18
CA VAL A 397 -13.28 -7.61 5.34
C VAL A 397 -13.26 -7.98 3.85
N CYS A 398 -12.84 -9.20 3.52
CA CYS A 398 -12.74 -9.69 2.15
C CYS A 398 -14.05 -10.28 1.65
N GLU A 399 -14.49 -11.40 2.24
CA GLU A 399 -15.65 -12.17 1.78
C GLU A 399 -16.97 -11.52 2.20
N THR A 400 -17.16 -11.27 3.50
CA THR A 400 -18.45 -10.77 4.02
C THR A 400 -18.77 -9.36 3.51
N ARG A 401 -17.78 -8.47 3.52
CA ARG A 401 -17.92 -7.11 2.98
C ARG A 401 -17.88 -7.08 1.44
N GLY A 402 -17.37 -8.12 0.78
CA GLY A 402 -17.23 -8.19 -0.68
C GLY A 402 -16.24 -7.14 -1.22
N SER A 403 -15.05 -7.09 -0.62
CA SER A 403 -14.00 -6.11 -0.91
C SER A 403 -12.73 -6.81 -1.39
N VAL A 404 -12.02 -6.21 -2.35
CA VAL A 404 -10.61 -6.53 -2.55
C VAL A 404 -9.85 -5.99 -1.34
N VAL A 405 -9.10 -6.83 -0.63
CA VAL A 405 -8.31 -6.39 0.53
C VAL A 405 -6.84 -6.42 0.16
N VAL A 406 -6.10 -5.38 0.52
CA VAL A 406 -4.66 -5.29 0.24
C VAL A 406 -3.89 -4.83 1.47
N THR A 407 -2.73 -5.43 1.69
CA THR A 407 -1.82 -5.06 2.77
C THR A 407 -0.41 -4.88 2.18
N PRO A 408 0.13 -3.65 2.13
CA PRO A 408 1.51 -3.40 1.72
C PRO A 408 2.52 -3.93 2.73
N LEU A 409 3.77 -4.19 2.33
CA LEU A 409 4.89 -4.43 3.27
C LEU A 409 5.39 -3.12 3.88
N ALA A 410 5.08 -1.98 3.28
CA ALA A 410 5.53 -0.66 3.72
C ALA A 410 7.05 -0.54 3.84
N ARG A 411 7.80 -1.29 3.01
CA ARG A 411 9.27 -1.42 3.04
C ARG A 411 9.86 -1.93 4.36
N GLY A 412 9.04 -2.47 5.26
CA GLY A 412 9.52 -3.08 6.49
C GLY A 412 8.56 -2.97 7.66
N PRO A 413 8.92 -3.61 8.78
CA PRO A 413 8.02 -3.82 9.91
C PRO A 413 7.71 -2.55 10.72
N SER A 414 8.45 -1.46 10.50
CA SER A 414 8.51 -0.32 11.40
C SER A 414 8.62 1.03 10.70
N THR A 415 8.27 1.17 9.42
CA THR A 415 8.40 2.46 8.72
C THR A 415 7.31 3.48 9.07
N TRP A 416 6.28 3.07 9.82
CA TRP A 416 5.13 3.88 10.23
C TRP A 416 4.42 4.59 9.06
N TYR A 417 4.54 4.05 7.85
CA TYR A 417 3.96 4.62 6.63
C TYR A 417 4.45 6.05 6.36
N PHE A 418 5.73 6.33 6.63
CA PHE A 418 6.41 7.56 6.22
C PHE A 418 7.35 7.30 5.04
N GLY A 419 7.63 8.34 4.25
CA GLY A 419 8.63 8.28 3.19
C GLY A 419 8.40 7.11 2.23
N ALA A 420 9.36 6.19 2.15
CA ALA A 420 9.25 5.02 1.29
C ALA A 420 8.14 4.03 1.73
N GLY A 421 7.80 3.98 3.02
CA GLY A 421 6.66 3.19 3.50
C GLY A 421 5.31 3.76 3.09
N GLU A 422 5.18 5.10 3.01
CA GLU A 422 4.00 5.74 2.42
C GLU A 422 3.91 5.46 0.92
N LEU A 423 5.04 5.62 0.22
CA LEU A 423 5.14 5.37 -1.21
C LEU A 423 4.68 3.93 -1.56
N ASP A 424 5.13 2.94 -0.79
CA ASP A 424 4.78 1.54 -0.98
C ASP A 424 3.26 1.31 -0.90
N ALA A 425 2.57 1.91 0.08
CA ALA A 425 1.11 1.83 0.19
C ALA A 425 0.38 2.40 -1.04
N TRP A 426 0.85 3.55 -1.56
CA TRP A 426 0.28 4.17 -2.77
C TRP A 426 0.55 3.37 -4.04
N GLU A 427 1.77 2.83 -4.18
CA GLU A 427 2.12 1.99 -5.32
C GLU A 427 1.31 0.69 -5.30
N VAL A 428 1.17 0.02 -4.15
CA VAL A 428 0.35 -1.19 -4.02
C VAL A 428 -1.10 -0.92 -4.41
N TRP A 429 -1.70 0.19 -3.94
CA TRP A 429 -3.06 0.54 -4.36
C TRP A 429 -3.12 0.76 -5.88
N ALA A 430 -2.20 1.54 -6.46
CA ALA A 430 -2.16 1.77 -7.91
C ALA A 430 -2.10 0.46 -8.71
N ARG A 431 -1.24 -0.48 -8.28
CA ARG A 431 -1.09 -1.80 -8.93
C ARG A 431 -2.34 -2.65 -8.82
N VAL A 432 -3.01 -2.63 -7.68
CA VAL A 432 -4.25 -3.37 -7.49
C VAL A 432 -5.39 -2.78 -8.32
N ALA A 433 -5.50 -1.45 -8.37
CA ALA A 433 -6.48 -0.77 -9.21
C ALA A 433 -6.27 -1.12 -10.70
N GLU A 434 -5.02 -1.09 -11.16
CA GLU A 434 -4.61 -1.41 -12.53
C GLU A 434 -4.82 -2.89 -12.91
N GLN A 435 -4.37 -3.81 -12.05
CA GLN A 435 -4.30 -5.24 -12.38
C GLN A 435 -5.57 -6.03 -12.03
N LEU A 436 -6.31 -5.60 -11.00
CA LEU A 436 -7.44 -6.36 -10.46
C LEU A 436 -8.78 -5.66 -10.65
N GLY A 437 -8.78 -4.34 -10.92
CA GLY A 437 -9.99 -3.55 -11.13
C GLY A 437 -10.76 -3.28 -9.84
N THR A 438 -10.54 -2.11 -9.24
CA THR A 438 -11.24 -1.66 -8.03
C THR A 438 -12.12 -0.44 -8.32
N ASP A 439 -13.13 -0.21 -7.49
CA ASP A 439 -13.90 1.04 -7.46
C ASP A 439 -13.19 2.02 -6.50
N PRO A 440 -12.41 2.99 -7.02
CA PRO A 440 -11.65 3.93 -6.19
C PRO A 440 -12.55 4.79 -5.31
N ASN A 441 -13.83 4.93 -5.63
CA ASN A 441 -14.76 5.75 -4.86
C ASN A 441 -15.31 5.03 -3.63
N ARG A 442 -15.04 3.73 -3.48
CA ARG A 442 -15.50 2.88 -2.36
C ARG A 442 -14.34 2.29 -1.57
N THR A 443 -13.19 2.97 -1.59
CA THR A 443 -12.00 2.54 -0.85
C THR A 443 -12.09 2.95 0.62
N VAL A 444 -11.83 1.99 1.51
CA VAL A 444 -11.64 2.22 2.95
C VAL A 444 -10.18 2.03 3.29
N VAL A 445 -9.63 2.90 4.15
CA VAL A 445 -8.33 2.66 4.80
C VAL A 445 -8.56 2.15 6.21
N SER A 446 -7.85 1.09 6.59
CA SER A 446 -7.95 0.49 7.91
C SER A 446 -6.61 -0.08 8.37
N GLY A 447 -6.49 -0.43 9.63
CA GLY A 447 -5.35 -1.19 10.15
C GLY A 447 -5.40 -1.35 11.66
N TYR A 448 -4.49 -2.17 12.17
CA TYR A 448 -4.34 -2.44 13.60
C TYR A 448 -3.04 -1.85 14.17
N SER A 449 -3.08 -1.22 15.34
CA SER A 449 -1.89 -0.66 16.01
C SER A 449 -1.17 0.38 15.14
N MET A 450 0.10 0.15 14.74
CA MET A 450 0.80 0.98 13.73
C MET A 450 -0.02 1.15 12.45
N GLY A 451 -0.75 0.12 12.01
CA GLY A 451 -1.66 0.21 10.86
C GLY A 451 -2.88 1.08 11.13
N GLY A 452 -3.36 1.11 12.38
CA GLY A 452 -4.43 2.01 12.82
C GLY A 452 -3.97 3.48 12.81
N TYR A 453 -2.73 3.74 13.25
CA TYR A 453 -2.09 5.03 13.04
C TYR A 453 -1.97 5.36 11.54
N GLY A 454 -1.54 4.40 10.71
CA GLY A 454 -1.50 4.55 9.26
C GLY A 454 -2.86 4.96 8.66
N ALA A 455 -3.96 4.42 9.19
CA ALA A 455 -5.31 4.78 8.77
C ALA A 455 -5.68 6.23 9.15
N TYR A 456 -5.30 6.71 10.35
CA TYR A 456 -5.38 8.13 10.68
C TYR A 456 -4.50 8.98 9.74
N LYS A 457 -3.23 8.63 9.60
CA LYS A 457 -2.25 9.40 8.84
C LYS A 457 -2.68 9.56 7.38
N LEU A 458 -2.94 8.46 6.67
CA LEU A 458 -3.33 8.49 5.26
C LEU A 458 -4.73 9.11 5.10
N GLY A 459 -5.68 8.74 5.96
CA GLY A 459 -7.04 9.28 5.93
C GLY A 459 -7.08 10.79 6.10
N LEU A 460 -6.41 11.32 7.13
CA LEU A 460 -6.41 12.75 7.44
C LEU A 460 -5.51 13.57 6.49
N THR A 461 -4.44 12.99 5.94
CA THR A 461 -3.60 13.68 4.95
C THR A 461 -4.29 13.79 3.60
N TYR A 462 -5.11 12.79 3.22
CA TYR A 462 -5.82 12.73 1.94
C TYR A 462 -7.34 12.50 2.16
N PRO A 463 -8.04 13.43 2.83
CA PRO A 463 -9.41 13.21 3.33
C PRO A 463 -10.47 13.04 2.23
N GLU A 464 -10.18 13.47 1.00
CA GLU A 464 -11.10 13.31 -0.13
C GLU A 464 -11.00 11.95 -0.84
N VAL A 465 -9.94 11.17 -0.54
CA VAL A 465 -9.56 9.96 -1.28
C VAL A 465 -10.29 8.73 -0.77
N PHE A 466 -10.60 8.68 0.53
CA PHE A 466 -11.21 7.52 1.18
C PHE A 466 -12.69 7.76 1.46
N ALA A 467 -13.48 6.67 1.40
CA ALA A 467 -14.88 6.69 1.80
C ALA A 467 -15.05 6.66 3.34
N GLN A 468 -14.09 6.05 4.03
CA GLN A 468 -14.08 5.89 5.49
C GLN A 468 -12.65 5.55 5.95
N ALA A 469 -12.31 5.93 7.18
CA ALA A 469 -11.13 5.42 7.89
C ALA A 469 -11.56 4.55 9.08
N VAL A 470 -11.01 3.35 9.20
CA VAL A 470 -11.31 2.40 10.29
C VAL A 470 -10.06 2.12 11.10
N VAL A 471 -10.00 2.63 12.32
CA VAL A 471 -8.84 2.57 13.20
C VAL A 471 -9.08 1.52 14.28
N LEU A 472 -8.27 0.47 14.27
CA LEU A 472 -8.30 -0.57 15.30
C LEU A 472 -7.05 -0.42 16.18
N ALA A 473 -7.23 -0.14 17.47
CA ALA A 473 -6.14 0.00 18.44
C ALA A 473 -5.02 0.99 18.01
N GLY A 474 -5.33 2.01 17.20
CA GLY A 474 -4.34 2.90 16.59
C GLY A 474 -3.92 4.07 17.49
N PRO A 475 -2.62 4.32 17.72
CA PRO A 475 -2.18 5.49 18.47
C PRO A 475 -2.41 6.79 17.68
N PRO A 476 -2.53 7.94 18.37
CA PRO A 476 -2.69 9.26 17.72
C PRO A 476 -1.39 9.81 17.10
N THR A 477 -0.23 9.23 17.42
CA THR A 477 1.08 9.73 17.02
C THR A 477 1.94 8.59 16.49
N CYS A 478 3.05 8.94 15.82
CA CYS A 478 4.07 7.98 15.45
C CYS A 478 4.85 7.55 16.71
N GLY A 479 4.57 6.34 17.19
CA GLY A 479 4.94 5.88 18.53
C GLY A 479 3.73 5.81 19.46
N VAL A 480 3.88 6.23 20.71
CA VAL A 480 2.86 6.10 21.74
C VAL A 480 2.70 7.40 22.51
N ARG A 481 1.44 7.85 22.68
CA ARG A 481 1.09 8.95 23.59
C ARG A 481 0.60 8.36 24.92
N LEU A 482 1.31 8.65 26.00
CA LEU A 482 0.93 8.14 27.33
C LEU A 482 -0.27 8.92 27.90
N VAL A 483 -0.17 10.24 27.81
CA VAL A 483 -1.17 11.24 28.24
C VAL A 483 -1.02 12.47 27.34
N PRO A 484 -1.98 13.40 27.31
CA PRO A 484 -1.88 14.62 26.51
C PRO A 484 -0.52 15.31 26.65
N ASN A 485 0.15 15.56 25.52
CA ASN A 485 1.48 16.19 25.40
C ASN A 485 2.67 15.39 25.97
N VAL A 486 2.52 14.10 26.27
CA VAL A 486 3.61 13.22 26.72
C VAL A 486 3.71 12.02 25.78
N ASP A 487 4.63 12.13 24.83
CA ASP A 487 4.84 11.16 23.76
C ASP A 487 6.17 10.40 23.93
N ILE A 488 6.15 9.13 23.57
CA ILE A 488 7.32 8.30 23.32
C ILE A 488 7.36 8.06 21.81
N PRO A 489 8.29 8.68 21.07
CA PRO A 489 8.35 8.50 19.62
C PRO A 489 8.77 7.07 19.30
N ALA A 490 8.34 6.56 18.14
CA ALA A 490 8.77 5.21 17.71
C ALA A 490 10.26 5.18 17.33
N ASP A 491 10.82 6.34 16.99
CA ASP A 491 12.23 6.55 16.69
C ASP A 491 12.84 7.56 17.67
N PHE A 492 13.94 7.20 18.31
CA PHE A 492 14.66 8.11 19.22
C PHE A 492 15.59 9.08 18.49
N ASN A 493 15.80 8.89 17.18
CA ASN A 493 16.39 9.91 16.33
C ASN A 493 15.43 11.10 16.21
N LEU A 494 15.78 12.21 16.85
CA LEU A 494 14.97 13.44 16.83
C LEU A 494 14.83 14.06 15.44
N ASP A 495 15.66 13.63 14.47
CA ASP A 495 15.55 14.02 13.07
C ASP A 495 14.69 13.07 12.23
N SER A 496 14.17 11.98 12.80
CA SER A 496 13.21 11.11 12.12
C SER A 496 11.89 11.86 11.88
N PRO A 497 11.20 11.63 10.74
CA PRO A 497 9.82 12.10 10.53
C PRO A 497 8.84 11.56 11.58
N CYS A 498 9.18 10.48 12.28
CA CYS A 498 8.37 9.86 13.33
C CYS A 498 8.59 10.51 14.72
N ALA A 499 9.50 11.49 14.85
CA ALA A 499 9.84 12.06 16.15
C ALA A 499 8.88 13.17 16.60
N ARG A 500 8.35 13.97 15.67
CA ARG A 500 7.46 15.11 15.97
C ARG A 500 6.41 15.37 14.90
N GLU A 501 6.67 14.96 13.67
CA GLU A 501 5.76 15.13 12.57
C GLU A 501 4.75 13.96 12.56
N GLY A 502 3.50 14.23 12.16
CA GLY A 502 2.48 13.18 12.04
C GLY A 502 1.66 12.91 13.30
N ASP A 503 1.55 13.87 14.23
CA ASP A 503 0.48 13.85 15.22
C ASP A 503 -0.87 14.03 14.50
N SER A 504 -1.73 13.02 14.61
CA SER A 504 -3.05 13.03 13.96
C SER A 504 -4.01 14.07 14.57
N TRP A 505 -3.76 14.49 15.83
CA TRP A 505 -4.56 15.50 16.52
C TRP A 505 -4.66 16.80 15.73
N GLU A 506 -3.52 17.31 15.25
CA GLU A 506 -3.43 18.57 14.49
C GLU A 506 -4.14 18.49 13.13
N LEU A 507 -4.42 17.27 12.66
CA LEU A 507 -5.07 17.01 11.38
C LEU A 507 -6.55 16.61 11.53
N LEU A 508 -7.11 16.52 12.74
CA LEU A 508 -8.51 16.13 12.96
C LEU A 508 -9.51 17.09 12.28
N GLY A 509 -9.12 18.34 12.05
CA GLY A 509 -9.89 19.30 11.24
C GLY A 509 -10.24 18.79 9.83
N ASN A 510 -9.40 17.93 9.27
CA ASN A 510 -9.53 17.36 7.92
C ASN A 510 -10.63 16.30 7.84
N ALA A 511 -11.03 15.73 8.98
CA ALA A 511 -12.01 14.65 9.05
C ALA A 511 -13.47 15.08 8.79
N ARG A 512 -13.75 16.37 8.56
CA ARG A 512 -15.12 16.90 8.37
C ARG A 512 -15.95 16.00 7.44
N TRP A 513 -15.34 15.60 6.34
CA TRP A 513 -15.99 14.84 5.28
C TRP A 513 -15.59 13.36 5.22
N LEU A 514 -14.66 12.93 6.08
CA LEU A 514 -14.18 11.56 6.19
C LEU A 514 -14.71 10.94 7.48
N PRO A 515 -15.71 10.03 7.43
CA PRO A 515 -16.20 9.35 8.62
C PRO A 515 -15.13 8.42 9.20
N LEU A 516 -15.03 8.36 10.53
CA LEU A 516 -14.14 7.45 11.26
C LEU A 516 -14.90 6.36 12.01
N VAL A 517 -14.38 5.14 11.99
CA VAL A 517 -14.75 4.08 12.95
C VAL A 517 -13.52 3.80 13.77
N ILE A 518 -13.62 3.96 15.09
CA ILE A 518 -12.52 3.84 16.02
C ILE A 518 -12.91 2.77 17.04
N ALA A 519 -12.07 1.77 17.22
CA ALA A 519 -12.32 0.68 18.15
C ALA A 519 -11.07 0.44 19.01
N HIS A 520 -11.24 0.46 20.34
CA HIS A 520 -10.11 0.47 21.27
C HIS A 520 -10.39 -0.33 22.54
N GLY A 521 -9.38 -1.07 23.02
CA GLY A 521 -9.42 -1.75 24.32
C GLY A 521 -9.14 -0.78 25.46
N LEU A 522 -9.88 -0.86 26.57
CA LEU A 522 -9.63 -0.01 27.73
C LEU A 522 -8.37 -0.42 28.50
N LEU A 523 -8.00 -1.70 28.43
CA LEU A 523 -6.84 -2.27 29.11
C LEU A 523 -5.61 -2.35 28.19
N ASP A 524 -5.66 -1.68 27.04
CA ASP A 524 -4.58 -1.59 26.08
C ASP A 524 -3.31 -1.01 26.73
N GLU A 525 -2.32 -1.88 26.89
CA GLU A 525 -1.06 -1.64 27.56
C GLU A 525 0.01 -1.00 26.66
N LEU A 526 -0.18 -1.05 25.33
CA LEU A 526 0.78 -0.52 24.36
C LEU A 526 0.32 0.82 23.78
N VAL A 527 -0.97 1.02 23.60
CA VAL A 527 -1.61 2.26 23.15
C VAL A 527 -2.58 2.73 24.23
N PRO A 528 -2.12 3.58 25.17
CA PRO A 528 -2.91 4.01 26.31
C PRO A 528 -4.22 4.68 25.89
N PHE A 529 -5.33 4.15 26.40
CA PHE A 529 -6.69 4.63 26.15
C PHE A 529 -6.87 6.17 26.29
N PRO A 530 -6.28 6.88 27.29
CA PRO A 530 -6.45 8.32 27.42
C PRO A 530 -6.09 9.11 26.14
N SER A 531 -5.10 8.64 25.39
CA SER A 531 -4.66 9.29 24.15
C SER A 531 -5.69 9.17 23.02
N VAL A 532 -6.39 8.04 22.94
CA VAL A 532 -7.46 7.82 21.96
C VAL A 532 -8.74 8.53 22.38
N ALA A 533 -9.06 8.51 23.68
CA ALA A 533 -10.19 9.25 24.22
C ALA A 533 -10.06 10.76 23.97
N GLU A 534 -8.84 11.31 24.08
CA GLU A 534 -8.56 12.69 23.71
C GLU A 534 -9.02 12.96 22.27
N GLN A 535 -8.50 12.22 21.28
CA GLN A 535 -8.88 12.38 19.86
C GLN A 535 -10.39 12.32 19.63
N VAL A 536 -11.07 11.36 20.25
CA VAL A 536 -12.53 11.20 20.08
C VAL A 536 -13.28 12.40 20.64
N LEU A 537 -12.86 12.94 21.79
CA LEU A 537 -13.48 14.14 22.36
C LEU A 537 -13.34 15.36 21.44
N GLU A 538 -12.24 15.47 20.71
CA GLU A 538 -12.05 16.54 19.73
C GLU A 538 -12.91 16.37 18.48
N LEU A 539 -13.04 15.14 17.96
CA LEU A 539 -14.01 14.83 16.90
C LEU A 539 -15.44 15.19 17.34
N ASP A 540 -15.80 14.88 18.59
CA ASP A 540 -17.10 15.23 19.20
C ASP A 540 -17.30 16.75 19.33
N ARG A 541 -16.24 17.49 19.69
CA ARG A 541 -16.20 18.96 19.80
C ARG A 541 -16.34 19.63 18.43
N LEU A 542 -15.66 19.11 17.42
CA LEU A 542 -15.75 19.54 16.02
C LEU A 542 -17.11 19.17 15.39
N GLY A 543 -17.82 18.19 15.98
CA GLY A 543 -19.10 17.70 15.50
C GLY A 543 -18.97 16.80 14.27
N TYR A 544 -17.83 16.13 14.11
CA TYR A 544 -17.52 15.31 12.93
C TYR A 544 -17.99 13.87 13.10
N ARG A 545 -18.36 13.25 11.97
CA ARG A 545 -18.97 11.91 11.94
C ARG A 545 -17.97 10.86 12.39
N HIS A 546 -18.28 10.17 13.47
CA HIS A 546 -17.44 9.11 13.97
C HIS A 546 -18.27 8.09 14.75
N ARG A 547 -17.81 6.85 14.76
CA ARG A 547 -18.24 5.83 15.70
C ARG A 547 -17.03 5.42 16.53
N PHE A 548 -17.16 5.49 17.84
CA PHE A 548 -16.15 5.04 18.77
C PHE A 548 -16.70 3.89 19.63
N THR A 549 -16.05 2.73 19.59
CA THR A 549 -16.35 1.61 20.47
C THR A 549 -15.19 1.36 21.43
N VAL A 550 -15.50 1.26 22.72
CA VAL A 550 -14.56 0.90 23.78
C VAL A 550 -14.88 -0.49 24.30
N TYR A 551 -13.88 -1.36 24.36
CA TYR A 551 -14.01 -2.69 24.96
C TYR A 551 -13.32 -2.71 26.32
N PRO A 552 -14.07 -2.74 27.45
CA PRO A 552 -13.52 -2.57 28.79
C PRO A 552 -12.51 -3.63 29.23
N PHE A 553 -12.46 -4.76 28.54
CA PHE A 553 -11.65 -5.93 28.93
C PHE A 553 -10.62 -6.34 27.87
N GLU A 554 -10.58 -5.68 26.71
CA GLU A 554 -9.57 -5.98 25.71
C GLU A 554 -8.27 -5.25 26.05
N ASP A 555 -7.17 -5.99 25.91
CA ASP A 555 -5.79 -5.51 25.91
C ASP A 555 -5.24 -5.48 24.46
N HIS A 556 -4.01 -5.02 24.24
CA HIS A 556 -3.49 -4.80 22.88
C HIS A 556 -3.13 -6.09 22.14
N ILE A 557 -2.64 -7.11 22.85
CA ILE A 557 -2.05 -8.30 22.23
C ILE A 557 -3.05 -9.45 22.20
N ALA A 558 -3.79 -9.66 23.29
CA ALA A 558 -4.83 -10.67 23.33
C ALA A 558 -5.94 -10.36 22.33
N TRP A 559 -6.30 -9.09 22.10
CA TRP A 559 -7.40 -8.77 21.19
C TRP A 559 -7.09 -9.17 19.74
N ILE A 560 -5.88 -8.87 19.26
CA ILE A 560 -5.43 -9.31 17.93
C ILE A 560 -5.33 -10.84 17.87
N LEU A 561 -4.74 -11.51 18.88
CA LEU A 561 -4.64 -12.97 18.89
C LEU A 561 -5.99 -13.70 19.03
N GLN A 562 -7.00 -13.05 19.60
CA GLN A 562 -8.36 -13.57 19.64
C GLN A 562 -9.04 -13.50 18.26
N ASP A 563 -8.57 -12.62 17.36
CA ASP A 563 -9.10 -12.37 16.03
C ASP A 563 -10.58 -11.96 16.07
N LYS A 564 -10.92 -11.01 16.96
CA LYS A 564 -12.31 -10.63 17.25
C LYS A 564 -12.71 -9.21 16.89
N PHE A 565 -13.17 -9.01 15.65
CA PHE A 565 -13.42 -7.67 15.11
C PHE A 565 -14.81 -7.47 14.48
N ASN A 566 -15.79 -8.35 14.72
CA ASN A 566 -17.06 -8.33 13.99
C ASN A 566 -17.82 -7.00 14.18
N ASP A 567 -17.83 -6.45 15.40
CA ASP A 567 -18.49 -5.16 15.67
C ASP A 567 -17.87 -4.01 14.85
N PRO A 568 -16.56 -3.70 14.95
CA PRO A 568 -16.00 -2.58 14.17
C PRO A 568 -16.09 -2.83 12.67
N ILE A 569 -15.95 -4.08 12.21
CA ILE A 569 -16.07 -4.41 10.78
C ILE A 569 -17.51 -4.29 10.28
N ALA A 570 -18.53 -4.55 11.10
CA ALA A 570 -19.93 -4.30 10.73
C ALA A 570 -20.23 -2.82 10.42
N HIS A 571 -19.39 -1.91 10.91
CA HIS A 571 -19.46 -0.47 10.64
C HIS A 571 -18.51 0.00 9.52
N MET A 572 -17.75 -0.92 8.92
CA MET A 572 -16.95 -0.68 7.73
C MET A 572 -17.84 -0.64 6.49
N GLY A 573 -18.31 0.56 6.14
CA GLY A 573 -19.28 0.77 5.06
C GLY A 573 -18.68 0.56 3.66
N THR A 574 -19.57 0.36 2.68
CA THR A 574 -19.25 0.33 1.23
C THR A 574 -19.66 1.61 0.52
N GLY A 575 -19.93 2.68 1.28
CA GLY A 575 -20.39 3.98 0.77
C GLY A 575 -19.40 4.65 -0.18
N LEU A 576 -19.89 5.68 -0.88
CA LEU A 576 -19.05 6.52 -1.71
C LEU A 576 -18.28 7.54 -0.86
N ARG A 577 -17.06 7.88 -1.29
CA ARG A 577 -16.33 9.05 -0.78
C ARG A 577 -17.07 10.36 -1.03
N GLN A 578 -16.70 11.40 -0.30
CA GLN A 578 -17.31 12.73 -0.43
C GLN A 578 -16.82 13.43 -1.72
N ALA A 579 -17.76 13.85 -2.57
CA ALA A 579 -17.50 14.75 -3.70
C ALA A 579 -17.37 16.21 -3.24
N ASP A 580 -17.17 17.17 -4.15
CA ASP A 580 -16.93 18.60 -3.81
C ASP A 580 -17.86 19.17 -2.71
N PRO A 581 -17.33 19.42 -1.49
CA PRO A 581 -18.09 20.05 -0.42
C PRO A 581 -18.11 21.57 -0.59
N GLY A 582 -19.04 22.24 0.08
CA GLY A 582 -19.07 23.68 0.23
C GLY A 582 -18.01 24.23 1.18
N HIS A 583 -17.69 23.49 2.23
CA HIS A 583 -16.72 23.88 3.27
C HIS A 583 -15.57 22.89 3.37
N ILE A 584 -14.36 23.35 3.06
CA ILE A 584 -13.10 22.63 3.23
C ILE A 584 -12.36 23.21 4.43
N THR A 585 -12.02 22.36 5.40
CA THR A 585 -11.04 22.66 6.44
C THR A 585 -9.89 21.68 6.23
N PHE A 586 -8.69 22.18 5.96
CA PHE A 586 -7.55 21.35 5.60
C PHE A 586 -6.25 21.87 6.18
N ALA A 587 -5.62 21.06 7.02
CA ALA A 587 -4.29 21.27 7.59
C ALA A 587 -3.32 20.19 7.09
N TRP A 588 -2.03 20.51 7.00
CA TRP A 588 -0.99 19.52 6.70
C TRP A 588 0.34 19.89 7.34
N TYR A 589 1.22 18.90 7.50
CA TYR A 589 2.62 19.11 7.88
C TYR A 589 3.47 19.33 6.64
N PRO A 590 3.97 20.55 6.36
CA PRO A 590 4.73 20.81 5.14
C PRO A 590 6.05 20.04 5.07
N GLN A 591 6.65 19.69 6.23
CA GLN A 591 7.86 18.88 6.30
C GLN A 591 7.69 17.43 5.85
N LEU A 592 6.46 16.91 5.87
CA LEU A 592 6.17 15.55 5.41
C LEU A 592 5.95 15.46 3.90
N VAL A 593 5.88 16.60 3.20
CA VAL A 593 5.79 16.63 1.74
C VAL A 593 7.14 16.20 1.15
N ARG A 594 7.13 15.10 0.39
CA ARG A 594 8.31 14.54 -0.28
C ARG A 594 8.06 14.54 -1.79
N ALA A 595 8.32 15.69 -2.40
CA ALA A 595 8.14 15.89 -3.84
C ALA A 595 9.01 14.92 -4.68
N ASP A 596 10.18 14.52 -4.17
CA ASP A 596 11.05 13.52 -4.78
C ASP A 596 10.39 12.13 -4.87
N LEU A 597 9.62 11.75 -3.85
CA LEU A 597 8.82 10.53 -3.85
C LEU A 597 7.43 10.74 -4.48
N GLY A 598 7.01 12.00 -4.67
CA GLY A 598 5.68 12.35 -5.17
C GLY A 598 4.58 12.11 -4.15
N ILE A 599 4.88 12.22 -2.85
CA ILE A 599 3.93 12.11 -1.74
C ILE A 599 3.76 13.46 -1.05
N GLY A 600 2.61 13.64 -0.42
CA GLY A 600 2.14 14.89 0.17
C GLY A 600 0.88 15.40 -0.53
N PRO A 601 0.01 16.12 0.19
CA PRO A 601 -1.24 16.60 -0.37
C PRO A 601 -0.98 17.73 -1.38
N HIS A 602 -1.30 17.49 -2.65
CA HIS A 602 -1.23 18.48 -3.73
C HIS A 602 -2.61 19.01 -4.13
N GLN A 603 -3.68 18.33 -3.70
CA GLN A 603 -5.06 18.64 -4.03
C GLN A 603 -6.00 18.18 -2.90
N VAL A 604 -7.05 18.96 -2.67
CA VAL A 604 -8.15 18.66 -1.76
C VAL A 604 -9.46 19.25 -2.34
N TRP A 605 -10.24 18.41 -3.01
CA TRP A 605 -11.45 18.78 -3.76
C TRP A 605 -11.17 19.89 -4.79
N TRP A 606 -11.80 21.06 -4.63
CA TRP A 606 -11.67 22.22 -5.54
C TRP A 606 -10.50 23.16 -5.18
N LEU A 607 -9.63 22.74 -4.25
CA LEU A 607 -8.36 23.39 -3.95
C LEU A 607 -7.20 22.53 -4.45
N SER A 608 -6.21 23.13 -5.10
CA SER A 608 -5.03 22.42 -5.59
C SER A 608 -3.76 23.28 -5.46
N GLU A 609 -2.61 22.70 -5.77
CA GLU A 609 -1.30 23.38 -5.76
C GLU A 609 -1.00 24.06 -4.41
N LEU A 610 -1.39 23.39 -3.32
CA LEU A 610 -1.19 23.91 -1.96
C LEU A 610 0.30 23.88 -1.61
N THR A 611 0.84 25.04 -1.23
CA THR A 611 2.22 25.15 -0.74
C THR A 611 2.27 25.99 0.53
N ALA A 612 3.00 25.54 1.54
CA ALA A 612 3.20 26.29 2.76
C ALA A 612 4.30 27.34 2.62
N ASP A 613 4.29 28.33 3.50
CA ASP A 613 5.37 29.30 3.62
C ASP A 613 6.69 28.58 4.01
N PRO A 614 7.83 28.95 3.38
CA PRO A 614 9.12 28.33 3.70
C PRO A 614 9.51 28.42 5.18
N ALA A 615 9.13 29.48 5.90
CA ALA A 615 9.40 29.63 7.33
C ALA A 615 8.53 28.69 8.18
N VAL A 616 7.34 28.33 7.71
CA VAL A 616 6.52 27.27 8.33
C VAL A 616 7.16 25.92 8.08
N THR A 617 7.53 25.65 6.82
CA THR A 617 8.20 24.40 6.41
C THR A 617 9.51 24.17 7.16
N ALA A 618 10.27 25.21 7.48
CA ALA A 618 11.52 25.08 8.24
C ALA A 618 11.32 24.67 9.72
N ARG A 619 10.09 24.72 10.25
CA ARG A 619 9.79 24.40 11.66
C ARG A 619 9.21 22.99 11.79
N ARG A 620 9.92 22.10 12.48
CA ARG A 620 9.47 20.73 12.79
C ARG A 620 8.15 20.73 13.54
N GLY A 621 7.23 19.85 13.12
CA GLY A 621 5.88 19.75 13.68
C GLY A 621 4.96 20.96 13.42
N ALA A 622 5.36 21.97 12.64
CA ALA A 622 4.46 23.04 12.27
C ALA A 622 3.48 22.61 11.17
N THR A 623 2.24 23.07 11.27
CA THR A 623 1.20 22.87 10.25
C THR A 623 0.94 24.15 9.47
N ALA A 624 0.47 23.97 8.23
CA ALA A 624 -0.19 25.01 7.45
C ALA A 624 -1.67 24.63 7.32
N GLU A 625 -2.56 25.61 7.22
CA GLU A 625 -4.01 25.41 7.24
C GLU A 625 -4.73 26.30 6.22
N VAL A 626 -5.74 25.73 5.57
CA VAL A 626 -6.74 26.40 4.74
C VAL A 626 -8.14 26.10 5.29
N ASP A 627 -8.90 27.15 5.61
CA ASP A 627 -10.34 27.08 5.86
C ASP A 627 -11.07 27.84 4.75
N ALA A 628 -11.67 27.09 3.83
CA ALA A 628 -12.28 27.62 2.62
C ALA A 628 -13.76 27.23 2.58
N ARG A 629 -14.66 28.22 2.47
CA ARG A 629 -16.10 27.99 2.44
C ARG A 629 -16.75 28.75 1.31
N SER A 630 -17.22 28.01 0.32
CA SER A 630 -18.05 28.54 -0.76
C SER A 630 -19.51 28.58 -0.32
N TYR A 631 -20.10 29.77 -0.34
CA TYR A 631 -21.54 29.92 -0.22
C TYR A 631 -22.24 29.82 -1.58
N ALA A 632 -21.48 29.84 -2.67
CA ALA A 632 -21.99 29.57 -4.03
C ALA A 632 -22.20 28.07 -4.28
N ARG A 633 -21.60 27.23 -3.45
CA ARG A 633 -21.90 25.80 -3.31
C ARG A 633 -22.16 25.52 -1.83
N PRO A 634 -23.33 25.85 -1.29
CA PRO A 634 -23.56 25.68 0.13
C PRO A 634 -23.76 24.19 0.45
N ASP A 635 -23.14 23.73 1.53
CA ASP A 635 -23.45 22.41 2.07
C ASP A 635 -24.89 22.37 2.56
N PRO A 636 -25.58 21.22 2.43
CA PRO A 636 -26.87 21.03 3.07
C PRO A 636 -26.79 21.33 4.56
N MET A 637 -27.86 21.91 5.11
CA MET A 637 -27.99 22.04 6.56
C MET A 637 -27.90 20.64 7.17
N HIS A 638 -27.18 20.49 8.27
CA HIS A 638 -27.18 19.24 9.02
C HIS A 638 -27.33 19.52 10.51
N SER A 639 -28.03 18.62 11.19
CA SER A 639 -28.08 18.58 12.65
C SER A 639 -27.33 17.36 13.15
N ILE A 640 -26.57 17.53 14.23
CA ILE A 640 -25.83 16.44 14.86
C ILE A 640 -26.80 15.50 15.57
N ARG A 641 -26.69 14.20 15.29
CA ARG A 641 -27.32 13.12 16.07
C ARG A 641 -26.26 12.37 16.84
N ARG A 642 -26.53 12.09 18.11
CA ARG A 642 -25.67 11.28 18.96
C ARG A 642 -26.40 10.02 19.38
N HIS A 643 -25.76 8.89 19.14
CA HIS A 643 -26.20 7.58 19.59
C HIS A 643 -25.19 7.05 20.60
N ARG A 644 -25.68 6.35 21.61
CA ARG A 644 -24.85 5.67 22.59
C ARG A 644 -25.50 4.34 22.88
N GLY A 645 -24.69 3.32 23.09
CA GLY A 645 -25.24 2.03 23.40
C GLY A 645 -24.20 1.05 23.87
N PHE A 646 -24.65 -0.19 23.95
CA PHE A 646 -23.90 -1.34 24.40
C PHE A 646 -23.85 -2.35 23.26
N VAL A 647 -22.68 -2.93 23.04
CA VAL A 647 -22.47 -4.05 22.13
C VAL A 647 -22.53 -5.30 23.01
N PRO A 648 -23.64 -6.06 23.03
CA PRO A 648 -23.80 -7.20 23.94
C PRO A 648 -23.08 -8.47 23.48
N HIS A 649 -22.40 -8.40 22.35
CA HIS A 649 -21.73 -9.54 21.74
C HIS A 649 -20.43 -9.86 22.49
N PHE A 650 -19.99 -11.11 22.42
CA PHE A 650 -18.71 -11.60 22.98
C PHE A 650 -17.67 -11.84 21.87
N ASP A 651 -17.84 -11.10 20.78
CA ASP A 651 -17.02 -11.13 19.59
C ASP A 651 -16.75 -9.71 19.03
N PRO A 652 -15.91 -8.86 19.67
CA PRO A 652 -15.05 -9.07 20.86
C PRO A 652 -15.82 -8.95 22.20
N THR A 653 -15.13 -8.82 23.34
CA THR A 653 -15.83 -8.62 24.63
C THR A 653 -16.87 -7.48 24.57
N PRO A 654 -17.92 -7.53 25.42
CA PRO A 654 -18.98 -6.55 25.34
C PRO A 654 -18.47 -5.11 25.44
N GLY A 655 -18.85 -4.27 24.48
CA GLY A 655 -18.34 -2.91 24.32
C GLY A 655 -19.36 -1.83 24.64
N LEU A 656 -18.87 -0.61 24.81
CA LEU A 656 -19.69 0.60 24.88
C LEU A 656 -19.37 1.44 23.65
N TYR A 657 -20.40 1.88 22.93
CA TYR A 657 -20.19 2.74 21.77
C TYR A 657 -20.82 4.12 21.95
N THR A 658 -20.17 5.11 21.36
CA THR A 658 -20.70 6.43 21.08
C THR A 658 -20.58 6.69 19.60
N GLU A 659 -21.61 7.25 18.99
CA GLU A 659 -21.65 7.51 17.57
C GLU A 659 -22.25 8.89 17.33
N LEU A 660 -21.54 9.68 16.53
CA LEU A 660 -21.99 10.98 16.05
C LEU A 660 -22.21 10.86 14.56
N ASP A 661 -23.43 11.17 14.14
CA ASP A 661 -23.79 11.19 12.73
C ASP A 661 -24.53 12.49 12.36
N TRP A 662 -24.66 12.73 11.06
CA TRP A 662 -25.35 13.93 10.55
C TRP A 662 -26.72 13.57 9.99
N GLN A 663 -27.75 14.23 10.51
CA GLN A 663 -29.04 14.27 9.84
C GLN A 663 -29.03 15.42 8.84
N VAL A 664 -28.94 15.06 7.56
CA VAL A 664 -28.99 16.02 6.44
C VAL A 664 -30.40 16.59 6.31
N GLY A 665 -30.49 17.91 6.27
CA GLY A 665 -31.69 18.71 6.11
C GLY A 665 -31.88 19.20 4.67
N GLY A 666 -32.65 20.27 4.51
CA GLY A 666 -32.96 20.86 3.21
C GLY A 666 -31.75 21.54 2.55
N PRO A 667 -31.83 21.78 1.22
CA PRO A 667 -30.84 22.58 0.51
C PRO A 667 -30.79 24.01 1.06
N VAL A 668 -29.64 24.65 0.91
CA VAL A 668 -29.39 26.05 1.29
C VAL A 668 -29.27 26.89 0.02
N ASP A 669 -29.76 28.12 0.04
CA ASP A 669 -29.65 29.02 -1.10
C ASP A 669 -28.19 29.44 -1.36
N GLU A 670 -27.81 29.46 -2.63
CA GLU A 670 -26.49 29.88 -3.08
C GLU A 670 -26.31 31.39 -2.91
N LEU A 671 -25.15 31.81 -2.41
CA LEU A 671 -24.72 33.21 -2.34
C LEU A 671 -23.45 33.42 -3.17
N PRO A 672 -23.27 34.57 -3.82
CA PRO A 672 -22.11 34.87 -4.69
C PRO A 672 -20.83 35.17 -3.93
N TYR A 673 -20.47 34.29 -2.99
CA TYR A 673 -19.46 34.58 -1.99
C TYR A 673 -18.69 33.33 -1.54
N LEU A 674 -17.39 33.49 -1.29
CA LEU A 674 -16.50 32.51 -0.70
C LEU A 674 -15.63 33.16 0.38
N THR A 675 -15.46 32.51 1.54
CA THR A 675 -14.42 32.87 2.52
C THR A 675 -13.21 31.97 2.35
N LEU A 676 -12.02 32.55 2.42
CA LEU A 676 -10.76 31.83 2.43
C LEU A 676 -9.89 32.35 3.57
N ARG A 677 -9.64 31.52 4.58
CA ARG A 677 -8.72 31.81 5.66
C ARG A 677 -7.48 30.94 5.51
N LEU A 678 -6.32 31.57 5.50
CA LEU A 678 -5.02 30.96 5.25
C LEU A 678 -4.12 31.19 6.47
N THR A 679 -3.50 30.12 6.95
CA THR A 679 -2.53 30.16 8.03
C THR A 679 -1.27 29.43 7.60
N GLY A 680 -0.18 30.16 7.40
CA GLY A 680 1.10 29.61 6.96
C GLY A 680 1.14 29.13 5.50
N VAL A 681 0.24 29.62 4.65
CA VAL A 681 0.10 29.19 3.24
C VAL A 681 0.74 30.20 2.30
N ALA A 682 1.64 29.74 1.44
CA ALA A 682 2.31 30.56 0.44
C ALA A 682 1.55 30.61 -0.90
N SER A 683 0.92 29.51 -1.31
CA SER A 683 0.13 29.49 -2.53
C SER A 683 -0.93 28.40 -2.54
N LEU A 684 -1.99 28.64 -3.33
CA LEU A 684 -3.00 27.67 -3.69
C LEU A 684 -3.72 28.07 -4.99
N THR A 685 -4.36 27.10 -5.61
CA THR A 685 -5.29 27.28 -6.72
C THR A 685 -6.72 26.99 -6.24
N VAL A 686 -7.65 27.89 -6.56
CA VAL A 686 -9.10 27.74 -6.33
C VAL A 686 -9.76 27.48 -7.68
N ASP A 687 -10.34 26.30 -7.87
CA ASP A 687 -11.18 26.02 -9.04
C ASP A 687 -12.52 26.75 -8.87
N VAL A 688 -12.67 27.90 -9.53
CA VAL A 688 -13.85 28.75 -9.34
C VAL A 688 -15.13 28.14 -9.93
N LYS A 689 -15.01 27.16 -10.84
CA LYS A 689 -16.16 26.44 -11.39
C LYS A 689 -16.63 25.39 -10.40
N ARG A 690 -15.73 24.59 -9.87
CA ARG A 690 -16.04 23.57 -8.86
C ARG A 690 -16.48 24.18 -7.55
N ALA A 691 -15.91 25.31 -7.14
CA ALA A 691 -16.40 26.09 -5.99
C ALA A 691 -17.78 26.74 -6.23
N GLY A 692 -18.34 26.69 -7.45
CA GLY A 692 -19.67 27.22 -7.79
C GLY A 692 -19.69 28.72 -8.12
N LEU A 693 -18.56 29.43 -8.06
CA LEU A 693 -18.51 30.88 -8.28
C LEU A 693 -18.66 31.27 -9.76
N ALA A 694 -18.24 30.40 -10.69
CA ALA A 694 -18.21 30.68 -12.12
C ALA A 694 -19.61 30.69 -12.79
N SER A 695 -20.63 30.12 -12.14
CA SER A 695 -22.02 30.13 -12.63
C SER A 695 -22.73 31.46 -12.39
N LEU A 696 -22.15 32.32 -11.55
CA LEU A 696 -22.78 33.56 -11.08
C LEU A 696 -22.28 34.77 -11.88
N PRO A 697 -23.12 35.82 -12.07
CA PRO A 697 -22.73 37.02 -12.83
C PRO A 697 -21.61 37.82 -12.16
N SER A 698 -21.61 37.83 -10.84
CA SER A 698 -20.58 38.45 -10.01
C SER A 698 -20.41 37.59 -8.75
N SER A 699 -19.17 37.43 -8.31
CA SER A 699 -18.81 36.66 -7.12
C SER A 699 -17.68 37.35 -6.35
N THR A 700 -17.62 37.15 -5.03
CA THR A 700 -16.57 37.72 -4.18
C THR A 700 -15.89 36.63 -3.37
N ILE A 701 -14.57 36.69 -3.26
CA ILE A 701 -13.76 35.85 -2.37
C ILE A 701 -13.17 36.78 -1.31
N GLN A 702 -13.62 36.68 -0.05
CA GLN A 702 -12.95 37.34 1.08
C GLN A 702 -11.79 36.47 1.53
N VAL A 703 -10.58 37.03 1.51
CA VAL A 703 -9.35 36.37 1.90
C VAL A 703 -8.84 36.94 3.22
N ALA A 704 -8.47 36.08 4.16
CA ALA A 704 -7.73 36.45 5.36
C ALA A 704 -6.47 35.58 5.47
N THR A 705 -5.28 36.18 5.47
CA THR A 705 -4.01 35.44 5.46
C THR A 705 -3.00 36.05 6.42
N ASP A 706 -2.22 35.20 7.10
CA ASP A 706 -1.13 35.61 8.01
C ASP A 706 0.25 35.64 7.34
N THR A 707 0.36 35.05 6.15
CA THR A 707 1.51 35.09 5.24
C THR A 707 1.11 35.75 3.92
N ALA A 708 2.08 36.30 3.18
CA ALA A 708 1.80 36.72 1.81
C ALA A 708 1.49 35.47 0.96
N ALA A 709 0.36 35.48 0.27
CA ALA A 709 -0.14 34.31 -0.45
C ALA A 709 -0.36 34.60 -1.94
N GLN A 710 -0.04 33.63 -2.79
CA GLN A 710 -0.41 33.65 -4.20
C GLN A 710 -1.64 32.77 -4.42
N ILE A 711 -2.75 33.37 -4.84
CA ILE A 711 -4.01 32.66 -5.12
C ILE A 711 -4.23 32.64 -6.62
N THR A 712 -4.23 31.46 -7.22
CA THR A 712 -4.57 31.28 -8.63
C THR A 712 -6.04 30.89 -8.77
N LEU A 713 -6.76 31.56 -9.66
CA LEU A 713 -8.16 31.29 -9.98
C LEU A 713 -8.23 30.35 -11.18
N GLY A 714 -8.36 29.05 -10.89
CA GLY A 714 -8.48 27.98 -11.89
C GLY A 714 -9.87 27.92 -12.50
N ALA A 715 -9.97 27.39 -13.73
CA ALA A 715 -11.22 27.23 -14.48
C ALA A 715 -12.07 28.52 -14.62
N LEU A 716 -11.42 29.69 -14.64
CA LEU A 716 -12.08 30.98 -14.79
C LEU A 716 -12.69 31.12 -16.21
N PRO A 717 -13.98 31.46 -16.34
CA PRO A 717 -14.58 31.69 -17.66
C PRO A 717 -13.93 32.85 -18.41
N ALA A 718 -13.90 32.76 -19.75
CA ALA A 718 -13.44 33.87 -20.59
C ALA A 718 -14.29 35.13 -20.37
N GLY A 719 -13.64 36.30 -20.32
CA GLY A 719 -14.30 37.60 -20.17
C GLY A 719 -14.68 37.99 -18.74
N VAL A 720 -14.24 37.23 -17.72
CA VAL A 720 -14.37 37.61 -16.31
C VAL A 720 -13.23 38.56 -15.93
N GLU A 721 -13.60 39.74 -15.41
CA GLU A 721 -12.67 40.69 -14.81
C GLU A 721 -12.40 40.29 -13.35
N VAL A 722 -11.12 40.26 -12.96
CA VAL A 722 -10.68 39.94 -11.60
C VAL A 722 -10.14 41.22 -10.96
N LYS A 723 -10.60 41.55 -9.75
CA LYS A 723 -10.11 42.70 -8.98
C LYS A 723 -9.66 42.28 -7.59
N LEU A 724 -8.54 42.80 -7.12
CA LEU A 724 -8.11 42.74 -5.72
C LEU A 724 -8.32 44.12 -5.11
N ASP A 725 -9.16 44.24 -4.08
CA ASP A 725 -9.50 45.51 -3.42
C ASP A 725 -9.82 46.63 -4.45
N ASP A 726 -10.71 46.30 -5.38
CA ASP A 726 -11.17 47.14 -6.50
C ASP A 726 -10.12 47.48 -7.58
N GLN A 727 -8.90 46.94 -7.49
CA GLN A 727 -7.86 47.11 -8.51
C GLN A 727 -7.82 45.90 -9.47
N PRO A 728 -7.85 46.11 -10.80
CA PRO A 728 -7.73 45.02 -11.77
C PRO A 728 -6.43 44.22 -11.60
N VAL A 729 -6.56 42.90 -11.58
CA VAL A 729 -5.44 41.95 -11.46
C VAL A 729 -5.61 40.79 -12.45
N GLY A 730 -4.56 39.98 -12.61
CA GLY A 730 -4.63 38.75 -13.39
C GLY A 730 -5.36 37.61 -12.66
N THR A 731 -5.36 36.43 -13.28
CA THR A 731 -5.93 35.21 -12.68
C THR A 731 -5.12 34.69 -11.48
N THR A 732 -3.85 35.06 -11.40
CA THR A 732 -2.98 34.78 -10.25
C THR A 732 -2.83 36.07 -9.45
N VAL A 733 -3.35 36.07 -8.23
CA VAL A 733 -3.49 37.23 -7.36
C VAL A 733 -2.49 37.13 -6.21
N SER A 734 -1.60 38.11 -6.09
CA SER A 734 -0.72 38.26 -4.94
C SER A 734 -1.45 38.99 -3.82
N VAL A 735 -1.81 38.27 -2.76
CA VAL A 735 -2.52 38.79 -1.61
C VAL A 735 -1.55 39.04 -0.45
N PRO A 736 -1.41 40.30 0.02
CA PRO A 736 -0.54 40.59 1.15
C PRO A 736 -1.16 40.11 2.48
N ILE A 737 -0.37 40.17 3.55
CA ILE A 737 -0.81 39.81 4.90
C ILE A 737 -1.98 40.72 5.32
N GLY A 738 -3.07 40.12 5.78
CA GLY A 738 -4.25 40.87 6.22
C GLY A 738 -5.55 40.33 5.65
N ARG A 739 -6.51 41.23 5.44
CA ARG A 739 -7.83 40.92 4.90
C ARG A 739 -8.05 41.66 3.59
N HIS A 740 -8.46 40.92 2.57
CA HIS A 740 -8.57 41.40 1.20
C HIS A 740 -9.81 40.83 0.51
N SER A 741 -10.27 41.51 -0.53
CA SER A 741 -11.42 41.07 -1.32
C SER A 741 -11.01 40.85 -2.78
N ILE A 742 -11.23 39.64 -3.30
CA ILE A 742 -11.11 39.34 -4.72
C ILE A 742 -12.51 39.32 -5.33
N THR A 743 -12.78 40.20 -6.29
CA THR A 743 -14.09 40.27 -6.98
C THR A 743 -13.95 39.73 -8.40
N LEU A 744 -14.90 38.86 -8.79
CA LEU A 744 -15.05 38.30 -10.13
C LEU A 744 -16.30 38.91 -10.75
N THR A 745 -16.18 39.61 -11.87
CA THR A 745 -17.34 40.20 -12.55
C THR A 745 -17.35 39.80 -14.01
N ARG A 746 -18.47 39.23 -14.47
CA ARG A 746 -18.66 38.88 -15.87
C ARG A 746 -19.19 40.10 -16.62
N SER A 747 -18.54 40.44 -17.73
CA SER A 747 -18.94 41.53 -18.63
C SER A 747 -20.20 41.22 -19.42
#